data_AF-Q2M0L6-F1
#
_entry.id   AF-Q2M0L6-F1
#
_cell.length_a   1.000
_cell.length_b   1.000
_cell.length_c   1.000
_cell.angle_alpha   90.00
_cell.angle_beta   90.00
_cell.angle_gamma   90.00
#
_symmetry.space_group_name_H-M   'P 1'
#
loop_
_entity.id
_entity.type
_entity.pdbx_description
1 polymer ?
#
loop_
_entity_poly.entity_id
_entity_poly.type
_entity_poly.pdbx_seq_one_letter_code
_entity_poly.pdbx_strand_id
1 'polypeptide(L)'
;MVRAPVCVALVSVLCFTVTYAQHHYNEHRTSQVIWCTKSMEEQYKCLNLTVAIERDRALFDEAFLNLTCFKAYSADECIHHIDREKAHITSLDAGDVFTAGRYNSLIPIMQEKLEGGFQEYQSVAVIKKGALSDVTSLHGLRNKRACFPWVGSLAGWIVPIHTLQKEGGMEVVDCNNQVKTAANYFNRSCAVYSLTDKYNPIGDNSDKLCTLCTGKIPGGRCSSADPYFGYEGAFRCLLEAGDVAFLRHSTVGEMLQTPEFKNLSPDSFELLCRDGRRVPINDYRQCNWGQVPADAIVTSSARSFSDRKQYQLFLKRISELYSDGLRETTPNNQGGAGFTNYEQNKFNNEQGRSNAYDQFGNQYDPSNAYSRNQNPYDRFDNSNFRNERLDSSFSSDGNTPDRNNGSILYEKFRIFDSKRYGKTNLLFQDSSRALTLIPEDDQSFTKYLQSSINYIYGIRECPIPAMTLCVTSEQELEKCIKMRTALKAQILKPELICKKMHSHINCMQFIQSGKADIAVFDAGDVYTGGLNYDLIPFMSEVYNLGEPYYYVVAVAKEEDPDTELTYLKGKNTCHTGINTAAGWTYPMALFISNGWIRPYGCDSVRAAAEYFTKSCVPGAISSEYNTGVPYDSMCDLCHGTSYRYCRRDASEDYYGHTGAFRCLVEGGGHVAFMKHTTVMESTGGKRKEWWARNALNDDFELLCTDGTRAEIQEYKRCNLGKVKANAVVTRGGVNYNETQLNAYINLLTYAQQLYGRKDVDAFSFSMFSSPIGHYDLIFQDATRQLQVIPRNKRTYDSYLGSDYMRARRITDCYAGASQVALSIGLLISSAIAIML
;
A
#
# COMPACT_ATOMS: atom_id res chain seq x y z
N MET A 1 33.00 4.26 83.73
CA MET A 1 34.06 4.78 82.83
C MET A 1 34.08 3.95 81.55
N VAL A 2 34.36 4.60 80.41
CA VAL A 2 34.73 4.04 79.09
C VAL A 2 33.99 2.77 78.62
N ARG A 3 32.89 2.96 77.89
CA ARG A 3 32.45 2.09 76.77
C ARG A 3 31.83 2.98 75.69
N ALA A 4 32.39 2.96 74.49
CA ALA A 4 31.84 3.66 73.31
C ALA A 4 32.36 3.02 72.01
N PRO A 5 31.57 2.21 71.30
CA PRO A 5 31.86 1.78 69.93
C PRO A 5 31.21 2.71 68.89
N VAL A 6 31.81 2.78 67.70
CA VAL A 6 31.30 3.54 66.54
C VAL A 6 30.05 2.86 65.98
N CYS A 7 28.90 3.57 65.91
CA CYS A 7 27.78 3.25 65.01
C CYS A 7 26.67 4.33 64.96
N VAL A 8 27.02 5.61 64.78
CA VAL A 8 26.03 6.71 64.60
C VAL A 8 26.40 7.59 63.41
N ALA A 9 26.19 7.07 62.19
CA ALA A 9 26.46 7.80 60.94
C ALA A 9 25.55 7.44 59.74
N LEU A 10 24.59 6.50 59.91
CA LEU A 10 23.84 5.91 58.78
C LEU A 10 22.30 5.82 58.97
N VAL A 11 21.76 6.37 60.06
CA VAL A 11 20.31 6.35 60.34
C VAL A 11 19.66 7.73 60.14
N SER A 12 20.43 8.81 60.20
CA SER A 12 19.96 10.19 60.07
C SER A 12 19.68 10.67 58.63
N VAL A 13 19.94 9.83 57.61
CA VAL A 13 19.73 10.16 56.18
C VAL A 13 18.43 9.55 55.62
N LEU A 14 17.80 8.59 56.34
CA LEU A 14 16.63 7.85 55.86
C LEU A 14 15.26 8.39 56.36
N CYS A 15 15.24 9.48 57.12
CA CYS A 15 14.01 10.06 57.69
C CYS A 15 13.64 11.45 57.12
N PHE A 16 14.17 11.84 55.96
CA PHE A 16 13.93 13.16 55.35
C PHE A 16 13.45 13.12 53.88
N THR A 17 12.92 11.99 53.42
CA THR A 17 12.49 11.76 52.03
C THR A 17 11.08 11.18 51.88
N VAL A 18 10.21 11.30 52.91
CA VAL A 18 8.83 10.78 52.89
C VAL A 18 7.79 11.84 53.31
N THR A 19 7.86 13.01 52.68
CA THR A 19 6.76 14.00 52.66
C THR A 19 6.69 14.68 51.29
N TYR A 20 5.45 14.94 50.83
CA TYR A 20 5.15 15.68 49.59
C TYR A 20 5.80 15.18 48.28
N ALA A 21 5.59 13.90 47.99
CA ALA A 21 5.43 13.43 46.60
C ALA A 21 3.94 13.15 46.30
N GLN A 22 3.07 14.15 46.54
CA GLN A 22 1.72 14.12 45.96
C GLN A 22 1.86 14.32 44.45
N HIS A 23 1.98 13.21 43.71
CA HIS A 23 1.66 13.22 42.29
C HIS A 23 0.17 13.56 42.15
N HIS A 24 -0.11 14.85 41.95
CA HIS A 24 -1.34 15.29 41.32
C HIS A 24 -1.37 14.67 39.93
N TYR A 25 -1.98 13.48 39.84
CA TYR A 25 -2.45 12.94 38.59
C TYR A 25 -3.62 13.83 38.17
N ASN A 26 -3.31 14.95 37.53
CA ASN A 26 -4.30 15.75 36.84
C ASN A 26 -4.91 14.84 35.77
N GLU A 27 -6.08 14.27 36.05
CA GLU A 27 -6.94 13.76 35.01
C GLU A 27 -7.18 14.90 34.04
N HIS A 28 -6.51 14.85 32.89
CA HIS A 28 -6.80 15.73 31.76
C HIS A 28 -8.17 15.31 31.21
N ARG A 29 -9.23 15.71 31.92
CA ARG A 29 -10.63 15.47 31.56
C ARG A 29 -10.85 16.07 30.18
N THR A 30 -10.91 15.19 29.19
CA THR A 30 -11.07 15.56 27.78
C THR A 30 -12.30 16.45 27.68
N SER A 31 -12.13 17.71 27.25
CA SER A 31 -13.20 18.72 27.32
C SER A 31 -13.73 19.15 25.95
N GLN A 32 -13.04 18.76 24.88
CA GLN A 32 -13.38 19.07 23.50
C GLN A 32 -13.31 17.81 22.62
N VAL A 33 -14.26 17.70 21.69
CA VAL A 33 -14.27 16.70 20.64
C VAL A 33 -14.48 17.36 19.27
N ILE A 34 -13.66 16.97 18.30
CA ILE A 34 -13.71 17.48 16.93
C ILE A 34 -14.29 16.38 16.03
N TRP A 35 -15.50 16.57 15.52
CA TRP A 35 -16.12 15.67 14.55
C TRP A 35 -15.68 16.07 13.13
N CYS A 36 -15.19 15.12 12.35
CA CYS A 36 -14.86 15.33 10.94
C CYS A 36 -16.07 15.03 10.04
N THR A 37 -16.49 16.01 9.25
CA THR A 37 -17.60 15.89 8.29
C THR A 37 -17.07 15.77 6.86
N LYS A 38 -17.77 15.00 6.04
CA LYS A 38 -17.36 14.57 4.69
C LYS A 38 -18.08 15.36 3.58
N SER A 39 -19.02 16.24 3.93
CA SER A 39 -19.81 17.06 2.99
C SER A 39 -20.26 18.39 3.60
N MET A 40 -20.79 19.33 2.80
CA MET A 40 -21.34 20.59 3.32
C MET A 40 -22.64 20.35 4.11
N GLU A 41 -23.48 19.44 3.64
CA GLU A 41 -24.76 19.12 4.28
C GLU A 41 -24.56 18.46 5.65
N GLU A 42 -23.56 17.58 5.75
CA GLU A 42 -23.13 17.00 7.03
C GLU A 42 -22.50 18.04 7.96
N GLN A 43 -21.75 19.02 7.44
CA GLN A 43 -21.24 20.14 8.23
C GLN A 43 -22.39 20.99 8.80
N TYR A 44 -23.45 21.27 8.04
CA TYR A 44 -24.62 21.99 8.56
C TYR A 44 -25.35 21.16 9.64
N LYS A 45 -25.52 19.85 9.45
CA LYS A 45 -26.10 18.96 10.48
C LYS A 45 -25.24 18.91 11.75
N CYS A 46 -23.91 18.91 11.60
CA CYS A 46 -22.97 18.96 12.73
C CYS A 46 -23.07 20.29 13.49
N LEU A 47 -23.10 21.43 12.80
CA LEU A 47 -23.21 22.75 13.43
C LEU A 47 -24.57 22.94 14.15
N ASN A 48 -25.65 22.37 13.62
CA ASN A 48 -26.94 22.36 14.33
C ASN A 48 -26.91 21.43 15.56
N LEU A 49 -26.12 20.34 15.54
CA LEU A 49 -25.90 19.46 16.68
C LEU A 49 -25.10 20.16 17.80
N THR A 50 -24.08 20.99 17.49
CA THR A 50 -23.35 21.74 18.53
C THR A 50 -24.26 22.73 19.26
N VAL A 51 -25.12 23.44 18.52
CA VAL A 51 -26.11 24.37 19.08
C VAL A 51 -27.13 23.63 19.97
N ALA A 52 -27.59 22.44 19.56
CA ALA A 52 -28.46 21.61 20.40
C ALA A 52 -27.75 21.16 21.69
N ILE A 53 -26.50 20.70 21.61
CA ILE A 53 -25.72 20.21 22.77
C ILE A 53 -25.41 21.33 23.77
N GLU A 54 -25.07 22.54 23.33
CA GLU A 54 -24.86 23.68 24.25
C GLU A 54 -26.18 24.17 24.86
N ARG A 55 -27.31 24.13 24.12
CA ARG A 55 -28.65 24.41 24.67
C ARG A 55 -29.04 23.42 25.77
N ASP A 56 -28.83 22.13 25.51
CA ASP A 56 -29.25 21.03 26.38
C ASP A 56 -28.14 20.56 27.33
N ARG A 57 -27.07 21.36 27.51
CA ARG A 57 -25.84 21.05 28.24
C ARG A 57 -26.05 20.50 29.65
N ALA A 58 -27.07 20.97 30.36
CA ALA A 58 -27.41 20.49 31.70
C ALA A 58 -27.93 19.04 31.72
N LEU A 59 -28.30 18.45 30.57
CA LEU A 59 -28.76 17.06 30.46
C LEU A 59 -27.61 16.07 30.18
N PHE A 60 -26.38 16.56 29.98
CA PHE A 60 -25.21 15.74 29.69
C PHE A 60 -24.38 15.34 30.92
N ASP A 61 -24.66 15.94 32.08
CA ASP A 61 -24.01 15.66 33.35
C ASP A 61 -22.47 15.59 33.22
N GLU A 62 -21.86 14.52 33.72
CA GLU A 62 -20.41 14.29 33.66
C GLU A 62 -19.87 13.98 32.25
N ALA A 63 -20.73 13.60 31.31
CA ALA A 63 -20.36 13.16 29.97
C ALA A 63 -20.34 14.30 28.93
N PHE A 64 -20.51 15.56 29.36
CA PHE A 64 -20.49 16.72 28.46
C PHE A 64 -19.10 16.94 27.83
N LEU A 65 -19.06 17.06 26.50
CA LEU A 65 -17.90 17.49 25.72
C LEU A 65 -18.29 18.67 24.81
N ASN A 66 -17.41 19.65 24.67
CA ASN A 66 -17.57 20.72 23.68
C ASN A 66 -17.36 20.14 22.27
N LEU A 67 -18.45 19.98 21.51
CA LEU A 67 -18.41 19.49 20.14
C LEU A 67 -18.06 20.61 19.16
N THR A 68 -17.10 20.34 18.28
CA THR A 68 -16.69 21.23 17.19
C THR A 68 -16.63 20.45 15.88
N CYS A 69 -16.88 21.12 14.74
CA CYS A 69 -17.11 20.46 13.45
C CYS A 69 -16.03 20.86 12.43
N PHE A 70 -15.14 19.93 12.08
CA PHE A 70 -14.12 20.10 11.05
C PHE A 70 -14.63 19.54 9.72
N LYS A 71 -14.52 20.30 8.62
CA LYS A 71 -15.01 19.86 7.31
C LYS A 71 -13.87 19.40 6.39
N ALA A 72 -13.97 18.17 5.90
CA ALA A 72 -13.13 17.57 4.87
C ALA A 72 -13.88 17.44 3.52
N TYR A 73 -13.21 16.89 2.51
CA TYR A 73 -13.73 16.58 1.18
C TYR A 73 -14.12 15.10 0.99
N SER A 74 -13.63 14.19 1.85
CA SER A 74 -13.91 12.74 1.77
C SER A 74 -13.68 12.01 3.10
N ALA A 75 -14.12 10.75 3.17
CA ALA A 75 -13.84 9.86 4.30
C ALA A 75 -12.33 9.59 4.48
N ASP A 76 -11.59 9.37 3.38
CA ASP A 76 -10.12 9.21 3.39
C ASP A 76 -9.40 10.43 3.97
N GLU A 77 -9.86 11.64 3.65
CA GLU A 77 -9.26 12.85 4.21
C GLU A 77 -9.60 13.00 5.70
N CYS A 78 -10.82 12.66 6.14
CA CYS A 78 -11.13 12.58 7.56
C CYS A 78 -10.26 11.56 8.31
N ILE A 79 -9.99 10.39 7.72
CA ILE A 79 -9.08 9.39 8.28
C ILE A 79 -7.69 10.00 8.48
N HIS A 80 -7.13 10.67 7.47
CA HIS A 80 -5.82 11.33 7.57
C HIS A 80 -5.79 12.54 8.53
N HIS A 81 -6.90 13.25 8.74
CA HIS A 81 -6.97 14.33 9.73
C HIS A 81 -7.10 13.80 11.16
N ILE A 82 -7.71 12.64 11.39
CA ILE A 82 -7.78 12.01 12.72
C ILE A 82 -6.44 11.35 13.09
N ASP A 83 -5.79 10.68 12.15
CA ASP A 83 -4.43 10.13 12.27
C ASP A 83 -3.40 11.22 12.62
N ARG A 84 -3.60 12.44 12.10
CA ARG A 84 -2.79 13.64 12.38
C ARG A 84 -3.36 14.55 13.48
N GLU A 85 -4.30 14.05 14.28
CA GLU A 85 -4.96 14.71 15.42
C GLU A 85 -5.62 16.09 15.15
N LYS A 86 -5.87 16.43 13.89
CA LYS A 86 -6.63 17.63 13.48
C LYS A 86 -8.14 17.49 13.67
N ALA A 87 -8.62 16.25 13.71
CA ALA A 87 -9.95 15.87 14.14
C ALA A 87 -9.87 14.70 15.13
N HIS A 88 -10.95 14.42 15.86
CA HIS A 88 -10.97 13.36 16.89
C HIS A 88 -11.83 12.16 16.50
N ILE A 89 -12.98 12.37 15.85
CA ILE A 89 -13.92 11.29 15.48
C ILE A 89 -14.61 11.51 14.13
N THR A 90 -15.04 10.42 13.49
CA THR A 90 -15.99 10.40 12.35
C THR A 90 -16.69 9.04 12.28
N SER A 91 -17.84 8.98 11.61
CA SER A 91 -18.47 7.72 11.16
C SER A 91 -17.87 7.24 9.82
N LEU A 92 -17.75 5.91 9.65
CA LEU A 92 -17.22 5.24 8.46
C LEU A 92 -18.04 3.98 8.09
N ASP A 93 -18.20 3.72 6.79
CA ASP A 93 -18.63 2.39 6.28
C ASP A 93 -17.60 1.34 6.68
N ALA A 94 -18.02 0.10 6.92
CA ALA A 94 -17.14 -0.99 7.34
C ALA A 94 -15.94 -1.20 6.39
N GLY A 95 -16.06 -0.90 5.09
CA GLY A 95 -14.93 -0.94 4.14
C GLY A 95 -13.88 0.15 4.39
N ASP A 96 -14.32 1.33 4.83
CA ASP A 96 -13.44 2.44 5.20
C ASP A 96 -12.85 2.24 6.61
N VAL A 97 -13.56 1.58 7.54
CA VAL A 97 -13.00 1.18 8.86
C VAL A 97 -11.81 0.23 8.70
N PHE A 98 -11.84 -0.70 7.73
CA PHE A 98 -10.66 -1.52 7.40
C PHE A 98 -9.48 -0.64 6.98
N THR A 99 -9.71 0.32 6.08
CA THR A 99 -8.66 1.22 5.57
C THR A 99 -8.08 2.06 6.71
N ALA A 100 -8.95 2.66 7.52
CA ALA A 100 -8.62 3.49 8.66
C ALA A 100 -7.76 2.77 9.69
N GLY A 101 -8.14 1.55 10.10
CA GLY A 101 -7.38 0.77 11.07
C GLY A 101 -6.11 0.12 10.50
N ARG A 102 -6.07 -0.19 9.20
CA ARG A 102 -4.93 -0.88 8.59
C ARG A 102 -3.83 0.04 8.08
N TYR A 103 -4.13 1.29 7.75
CA TYR A 103 -3.18 2.24 7.15
C TYR A 103 -2.99 3.54 7.95
N ASN A 104 -3.89 3.86 8.88
CA ASN A 104 -3.89 5.13 9.63
C ASN A 104 -4.21 4.95 11.13
N SER A 105 -3.97 3.74 11.67
CA SER A 105 -4.05 3.43 13.10
C SER A 105 -5.34 3.87 13.81
N LEU A 106 -6.48 3.91 13.11
CA LEU A 106 -7.77 4.26 13.71
C LEU A 106 -8.50 3.03 14.27
N ILE A 107 -9.23 3.23 15.36
CA ILE A 107 -9.94 2.19 16.10
C ILE A 107 -11.43 2.53 16.24
N PRO A 108 -12.35 1.60 15.89
CA PRO A 108 -13.78 1.79 16.11
C PRO A 108 -14.11 1.70 17.60
N ILE A 109 -14.78 2.73 18.13
CA ILE A 109 -15.17 2.84 19.56
C ILE A 109 -16.68 2.65 19.79
N MET A 110 -17.50 2.89 18.77
CA MET A 110 -18.94 2.67 18.81
C MET A 110 -19.45 2.21 17.45
N GLN A 111 -20.60 1.54 17.45
CA GLN A 111 -21.26 1.04 16.25
C GLN A 111 -22.71 1.52 16.20
N GLU A 112 -23.21 1.85 15.01
CA GLU A 112 -24.63 2.14 14.80
C GLU A 112 -25.51 0.89 15.02
N LYS A 113 -26.71 1.11 15.58
CA LYS A 113 -27.71 0.06 15.85
C LYS A 113 -28.98 0.38 15.06
N LEU A 114 -29.31 -0.52 14.14
CA LEU A 114 -30.39 -0.40 13.16
C LEU A 114 -31.75 -0.78 13.75
N GLU A 115 -32.82 -0.53 12.99
CA GLU A 115 -34.17 -0.94 13.35
C GLU A 115 -34.30 -2.46 13.58
N GLY A 116 -35.13 -2.88 14.54
CA GLY A 116 -35.14 -4.25 15.05
C GLY A 116 -33.96 -4.59 15.97
N GLY A 117 -33.01 -3.67 16.16
CA GLY A 117 -31.89 -3.81 17.10
C GLY A 117 -30.64 -4.49 16.55
N PHE A 118 -30.58 -4.72 15.23
CA PHE A 118 -29.43 -5.35 14.58
C PHE A 118 -28.21 -4.42 14.50
N GLN A 119 -27.01 -5.01 14.53
CA GLN A 119 -25.72 -4.33 14.37
C GLN A 119 -25.08 -4.61 13.00
N GLU A 120 -25.87 -5.16 12.08
CA GLU A 120 -25.42 -5.64 10.78
C GLU A 120 -26.55 -5.47 9.76
N TYR A 121 -26.18 -5.30 8.50
CA TYR A 121 -27.09 -5.18 7.38
C TYR A 121 -26.66 -6.06 6.20
N GLN A 122 -27.63 -6.40 5.35
CA GLN A 122 -27.40 -7.23 4.17
C GLN A 122 -26.99 -6.39 2.96
N SER A 123 -25.97 -6.85 2.25
CA SER A 123 -25.65 -6.44 0.87
C SER A 123 -26.64 -7.12 -0.08
N VAL A 124 -27.24 -6.34 -0.99
CA VAL A 124 -28.23 -6.84 -1.96
C VAL A 124 -27.97 -6.28 -3.37
N ALA A 125 -28.29 -7.08 -4.39
CA ALA A 125 -28.37 -6.61 -5.77
C ALA A 125 -29.83 -6.28 -6.10
N VAL A 126 -30.12 -5.00 -6.37
CA VAL A 126 -31.47 -4.51 -6.68
C VAL A 126 -31.60 -4.31 -8.19
N ILE A 127 -32.71 -4.79 -8.74
CA ILE A 127 -33.07 -4.67 -10.15
C ILE A 127 -34.46 -4.06 -10.29
N LYS A 128 -34.77 -3.48 -11.46
CA LYS A 128 -36.13 -3.10 -11.83
C LYS A 128 -36.95 -4.37 -12.09
N LYS A 129 -38.21 -4.39 -11.66
CA LYS A 129 -39.11 -5.54 -11.86
C LYS A 129 -39.24 -5.91 -13.33
N GLY A 130 -39.05 -7.19 -13.64
CA GLY A 130 -39.07 -7.71 -15.02
C GLY A 130 -37.86 -7.35 -15.88
N ALA A 131 -36.88 -6.58 -15.38
CA ALA A 131 -35.60 -6.40 -16.05
C ALA A 131 -34.70 -7.63 -15.88
N LEU A 132 -33.62 -7.70 -16.65
CA LEU A 132 -32.62 -8.80 -16.61
C LEU A 132 -33.26 -10.20 -16.69
N SER A 133 -34.31 -10.34 -17.50
CA SER A 133 -35.06 -11.59 -17.66
C SER A 133 -34.19 -12.77 -18.08
N ASP A 134 -33.13 -12.50 -18.84
CA ASP A 134 -32.10 -13.43 -19.31
C ASP A 134 -31.07 -13.85 -18.24
N VAL A 135 -31.02 -13.17 -17.10
CA VAL A 135 -30.13 -13.51 -15.98
C VAL A 135 -30.79 -14.57 -15.11
N THR A 136 -30.37 -15.82 -15.31
CA THR A 136 -30.81 -17.02 -14.57
C THR A 136 -29.76 -17.54 -13.58
N SER A 137 -28.56 -16.97 -13.58
CA SER A 137 -27.46 -17.25 -12.66
C SER A 137 -26.50 -16.06 -12.62
N LEU A 138 -25.59 -16.01 -11.65
CA LEU A 138 -24.62 -14.90 -11.51
C LEU A 138 -23.76 -14.68 -12.76
N HIS A 139 -23.45 -15.73 -13.54
CA HIS A 139 -22.75 -15.60 -14.82
C HIS A 139 -23.45 -14.67 -15.82
N GLY A 140 -24.79 -14.55 -15.75
CA GLY A 140 -25.58 -13.65 -16.59
C GLY A 140 -25.35 -12.16 -16.32
N LEU A 141 -24.63 -11.80 -15.25
CA LEU A 141 -24.24 -10.42 -14.96
C LEU A 141 -23.03 -9.94 -15.78
N ARG A 142 -22.32 -10.85 -16.46
CA ARG A 142 -21.25 -10.49 -17.41
C ARG A 142 -21.82 -9.59 -18.52
N ASN A 143 -21.09 -8.52 -18.85
CA ASN A 143 -21.47 -7.48 -19.81
C ASN A 143 -22.75 -6.67 -19.49
N LYS A 144 -23.32 -6.77 -18.27
CA LYS A 144 -24.42 -5.89 -17.83
C LYS A 144 -23.89 -4.53 -17.36
N ARG A 145 -24.80 -3.57 -17.20
CA ARG A 145 -24.55 -2.21 -16.69
C ARG A 145 -24.81 -2.17 -15.18
N ALA A 146 -23.75 -2.00 -14.40
CA ALA A 146 -23.84 -1.98 -12.94
C ALA A 146 -23.68 -0.57 -12.35
N CYS A 147 -24.34 -0.35 -11.21
CA CYS A 147 -24.26 0.85 -10.40
C CYS A 147 -23.71 0.51 -9.01
N PHE A 148 -22.56 1.08 -8.66
CA PHE A 148 -21.86 0.89 -7.40
C PHE A 148 -21.72 2.23 -6.67
N PRO A 149 -21.92 2.30 -5.36
CA PRO A 149 -21.97 3.57 -4.61
C PRO A 149 -20.60 4.24 -4.53
N TRP A 150 -19.55 3.46 -4.26
CA TRP A 150 -18.14 3.78 -4.52
C TRP A 150 -17.26 2.53 -4.44
N VAL A 151 -16.13 2.55 -5.16
CA VAL A 151 -15.08 1.54 -5.03
C VAL A 151 -14.52 1.59 -3.60
N GLY A 152 -14.58 0.47 -2.89
CA GLY A 152 -14.15 0.34 -1.48
C GLY A 152 -15.28 0.11 -0.47
N SER A 153 -16.52 0.50 -0.78
CA SER A 153 -17.69 0.19 0.07
C SER A 153 -17.83 -1.31 0.32
N LEU A 154 -18.08 -1.73 1.57
CA LEU A 154 -18.07 -3.18 1.88
C LEU A 154 -19.29 -3.90 1.28
N ALA A 155 -20.49 -3.37 1.50
CA ALA A 155 -21.71 -3.93 0.93
C ALA A 155 -21.93 -3.57 -0.55
N GLY A 156 -21.46 -2.39 -0.97
CA GLY A 156 -21.67 -1.88 -2.32
C GLY A 156 -20.67 -2.37 -3.37
N TRP A 157 -19.43 -2.65 -2.99
CA TRP A 157 -18.36 -3.05 -3.92
C TRP A 157 -17.69 -4.36 -3.53
N ILE A 158 -17.15 -4.46 -2.30
CA ILE A 158 -16.26 -5.58 -1.94
C ILE A 158 -17.02 -6.92 -1.92
N VAL A 159 -18.18 -6.99 -1.26
CA VAL A 159 -19.02 -8.21 -1.22
C VAL A 159 -19.49 -8.61 -2.63
N PRO A 160 -20.07 -7.73 -3.47
CA PRO A 160 -20.44 -8.05 -4.85
C PRO A 160 -19.28 -8.58 -5.71
N ILE A 161 -18.13 -7.89 -5.75
CA ILE A 161 -17.01 -8.28 -6.60
C ILE A 161 -16.39 -9.61 -6.12
N HIS A 162 -16.23 -9.82 -4.81
CA HIS A 162 -15.80 -11.11 -4.26
C HIS A 162 -16.73 -12.25 -4.67
N THR A 163 -18.04 -12.08 -4.49
CA THR A 163 -19.04 -13.11 -4.83
C THR A 163 -19.06 -13.40 -6.33
N LEU A 164 -18.82 -12.40 -7.19
CA LEU A 164 -18.68 -12.63 -8.64
C LEU A 164 -17.37 -13.33 -9.03
N GLN A 165 -16.27 -13.11 -8.32
CA GLN A 165 -15.02 -13.87 -8.52
C GLN A 165 -15.17 -15.35 -8.14
N LYS A 166 -15.92 -15.64 -7.06
CA LYS A 166 -16.15 -17.02 -6.57
C LYS A 166 -17.23 -17.77 -7.36
N GLU A 167 -18.35 -17.11 -7.69
CA GLU A 167 -19.60 -17.74 -8.16
C GLU A 167 -20.12 -17.14 -9.48
N GLY A 168 -19.75 -15.90 -9.82
CA GLY A 168 -20.17 -15.22 -11.05
C GLY A 168 -19.27 -15.45 -12.27
N GLY A 169 -18.14 -16.16 -12.11
CA GLY A 169 -17.17 -16.38 -13.19
C GLY A 169 -16.40 -15.10 -13.58
N MET A 170 -16.13 -14.21 -12.63
CA MET A 170 -15.29 -13.03 -12.85
C MET A 170 -13.81 -13.39 -12.82
N GLU A 171 -13.25 -13.64 -14.01
CA GLU A 171 -11.82 -13.90 -14.25
C GLU A 171 -10.94 -12.75 -13.68
N VAL A 172 -10.04 -13.09 -12.75
CA VAL A 172 -9.12 -12.11 -12.13
C VAL A 172 -8.03 -11.71 -13.13
N VAL A 173 -8.16 -10.51 -13.70
CA VAL A 173 -7.20 -9.93 -14.65
C VAL A 173 -5.99 -9.35 -13.94
N ASP A 174 -6.21 -8.74 -12.77
CA ASP A 174 -5.16 -8.19 -11.92
C ASP A 174 -5.53 -8.36 -10.46
N CYS A 175 -4.73 -9.15 -9.73
CA CYS A 175 -4.94 -9.47 -8.32
C CYS A 175 -4.73 -8.27 -7.40
N ASN A 176 -3.95 -7.27 -7.85
CA ASN A 176 -3.67 -6.05 -7.10
C ASN A 176 -4.67 -4.93 -7.46
N ASN A 177 -5.42 -5.09 -8.55
CA ASN A 177 -6.32 -4.07 -9.09
C ASN A 177 -7.68 -4.65 -9.44
N GLN A 178 -8.57 -4.57 -8.45
CA GLN A 178 -9.97 -4.99 -8.52
C GLN A 178 -10.74 -4.26 -9.64
N VAL A 179 -10.38 -3.00 -9.92
CA VAL A 179 -11.08 -2.16 -10.90
C VAL A 179 -10.86 -2.67 -12.32
N LYS A 180 -9.63 -3.07 -12.68
CA LYS A 180 -9.34 -3.74 -13.97
C LYS A 180 -10.15 -5.03 -14.13
N THR A 181 -10.18 -5.85 -13.10
CA THR A 181 -10.94 -7.11 -13.06
C THR A 181 -12.45 -6.86 -13.26
N ALA A 182 -13.03 -5.89 -12.54
CA ALA A 182 -14.43 -5.49 -12.71
C ALA A 182 -14.72 -4.87 -14.09
N ALA A 183 -13.81 -4.05 -14.64
CA ALA A 183 -13.93 -3.41 -15.95
C ALA A 183 -13.78 -4.40 -17.14
N ASN A 184 -13.26 -5.60 -16.89
CA ASN A 184 -13.26 -6.69 -17.87
C ASN A 184 -14.57 -7.50 -17.85
N TYR A 185 -15.24 -7.58 -16.70
CA TYR A 185 -16.47 -8.36 -16.51
C TYR A 185 -17.74 -7.58 -16.82
N PHE A 186 -17.84 -6.34 -16.34
CA PHE A 186 -18.96 -5.45 -16.59
C PHE A 186 -18.77 -4.63 -17.87
N ASN A 187 -19.88 -4.20 -18.44
CA ASN A 187 -19.91 -3.24 -19.53
C ASN A 187 -19.95 -1.81 -18.95
N ARG A 188 -20.34 -0.82 -19.75
CA ARG A 188 -20.58 0.57 -19.35
C ARG A 188 -21.34 0.64 -18.02
N SER A 189 -20.68 1.13 -16.98
CA SER A 189 -21.16 1.11 -15.59
C SER A 189 -20.87 2.45 -14.88
N CYS A 190 -21.32 2.60 -13.63
CA CYS A 190 -20.83 3.64 -12.72
C CYS A 190 -20.31 3.03 -11.42
N ALA A 191 -19.03 3.24 -11.13
CA ALA A 191 -18.36 2.93 -9.88
C ALA A 191 -17.47 4.14 -9.50
N VAL A 192 -17.99 4.99 -8.61
CA VAL A 192 -17.29 6.19 -8.16
C VAL A 192 -15.95 5.84 -7.51
N TYR A 193 -14.94 6.69 -7.71
CA TYR A 193 -13.52 6.49 -7.39
C TYR A 193 -12.74 5.46 -8.22
N SER A 194 -13.33 4.80 -9.23
CA SER A 194 -12.59 3.81 -10.04
C SER A 194 -11.38 4.35 -10.81
N LEU A 195 -11.25 5.67 -10.97
CA LEU A 195 -10.10 6.32 -11.62
C LEU A 195 -9.18 7.11 -10.67
N THR A 196 -9.44 7.18 -9.36
CA THR A 196 -8.56 7.90 -8.42
C THR A 196 -7.30 7.09 -8.10
N ASP A 197 -6.19 7.78 -7.82
CA ASP A 197 -4.86 7.17 -7.60
C ASP A 197 -4.87 6.02 -6.57
N LYS A 198 -5.74 6.08 -5.55
CA LYS A 198 -5.96 5.03 -4.54
C LYS A 198 -6.37 3.67 -5.15
N TYR A 199 -7.10 3.69 -6.27
CA TYR A 199 -7.59 2.51 -6.99
C TYR A 199 -7.05 2.39 -8.43
N ASN A 200 -6.31 3.40 -8.89
CA ASN A 200 -5.67 3.52 -10.20
C ASN A 200 -4.18 3.92 -10.09
N PRO A 201 -3.34 3.29 -9.24
CA PRO A 201 -2.02 3.83 -8.91
C PRO A 201 -0.98 3.76 -10.05
N ILE A 202 -1.30 3.08 -11.16
CA ILE A 202 -0.50 3.08 -12.41
C ILE A 202 -1.04 4.08 -13.44
N GLY A 203 -2.30 4.53 -13.30
CA GLY A 203 -2.98 5.40 -14.26
C GLY A 203 -3.63 4.66 -15.45
N ASP A 204 -3.62 3.33 -15.48
CA ASP A 204 -4.02 2.50 -16.61
C ASP A 204 -5.40 1.81 -16.48
N ASN A 205 -6.23 2.20 -15.51
CA ASN A 205 -7.63 1.76 -15.44
C ASN A 205 -8.46 2.26 -16.63
N SER A 206 -9.33 1.38 -17.16
CA SER A 206 -10.29 1.76 -18.20
C SER A 206 -11.44 2.59 -17.64
N ASP A 207 -11.83 3.63 -18.39
CA ASP A 207 -12.96 4.52 -18.09
C ASP A 207 -14.33 3.84 -18.11
N LYS A 208 -14.45 2.58 -18.59
CA LYS A 208 -15.69 1.79 -18.67
C LYS A 208 -16.59 1.93 -17.44
N LEU A 209 -15.99 1.84 -16.25
CA LEU A 209 -16.70 1.92 -14.96
C LEU A 209 -17.05 3.35 -14.52
N CYS A 210 -16.67 4.37 -15.29
CA CYS A 210 -17.13 5.74 -15.15
C CYS A 210 -18.10 6.17 -16.28
N THR A 211 -18.33 5.33 -17.30
CA THR A 211 -19.06 5.74 -18.52
C THR A 211 -20.56 6.01 -18.33
N LEU A 212 -21.17 5.56 -17.23
CA LEU A 212 -22.53 5.96 -16.84
C LEU A 212 -22.58 7.10 -15.83
N CYS A 213 -21.50 7.36 -15.08
CA CYS A 213 -21.48 8.42 -14.07
C CYS A 213 -21.69 9.81 -14.71
N THR A 214 -22.47 10.67 -14.05
CA THR A 214 -23.13 11.84 -14.67
C THR A 214 -22.58 13.20 -14.23
N GLY A 215 -21.50 13.23 -13.44
CA GLY A 215 -20.88 14.46 -12.93
C GLY A 215 -20.54 15.46 -14.05
N LYS A 216 -21.20 16.63 -14.00
CA LYS A 216 -21.16 17.67 -15.05
C LYS A 216 -20.00 18.66 -14.91
N ILE A 217 -19.30 18.64 -13.78
CA ILE A 217 -18.19 19.54 -13.46
C ILE A 217 -16.88 18.90 -13.97
N PRO A 218 -15.91 19.65 -14.53
CA PRO A 218 -14.56 19.14 -14.75
C PRO A 218 -13.98 18.52 -13.47
N GLY A 219 -13.57 17.25 -13.52
CA GLY A 219 -13.12 16.48 -12.33
C GLY A 219 -14.25 16.00 -11.39
N GLY A 220 -15.50 16.44 -11.60
CA GLY A 220 -16.67 15.99 -10.82
C GLY A 220 -17.29 14.68 -11.29
N ARG A 221 -16.89 14.17 -12.46
CA ARG A 221 -17.35 12.87 -12.96
C ARG A 221 -16.61 11.74 -12.25
N CYS A 222 -17.34 10.74 -11.78
CA CYS A 222 -16.78 9.54 -11.14
C CYS A 222 -15.98 9.81 -9.84
N SER A 223 -16.20 10.97 -9.21
CA SER A 223 -15.64 11.38 -7.91
C SER A 223 -16.76 11.63 -6.89
N SER A 224 -16.44 12.07 -5.67
CA SER A 224 -17.45 12.33 -4.62
C SER A 224 -18.47 13.43 -4.96
N ALA A 225 -18.22 14.21 -6.02
CA ALA A 225 -19.13 15.20 -6.57
C ALA A 225 -20.07 14.66 -7.67
N ASP A 226 -19.98 13.37 -8.02
CA ASP A 226 -20.84 12.75 -9.02
C ASP A 226 -22.26 12.49 -8.44
N PRO A 227 -23.35 12.80 -9.16
CA PRO A 227 -24.72 12.55 -8.68
C PRO A 227 -25.05 11.07 -8.38
N TYR A 228 -24.19 10.13 -8.80
CA TYR A 228 -24.29 8.71 -8.50
C TYR A 228 -23.38 8.21 -7.36
N PHE A 229 -22.69 9.09 -6.63
CA PHE A 229 -21.96 8.74 -5.41
C PHE A 229 -22.91 8.39 -4.25
N GLY A 230 -22.50 7.43 -3.41
CA GLY A 230 -23.30 6.96 -2.26
C GLY A 230 -24.34 5.90 -2.64
N TYR A 231 -24.96 5.28 -1.64
CA TYR A 231 -25.96 4.23 -1.86
C TYR A 231 -27.23 4.81 -2.53
N GLU A 232 -27.57 6.04 -2.20
CA GLU A 232 -28.57 6.89 -2.85
C GLU A 232 -28.25 7.11 -4.33
N GLY A 233 -27.01 7.47 -4.63
CA GLY A 233 -26.53 7.72 -5.99
C GLY A 233 -26.53 6.45 -6.85
N ALA A 234 -26.16 5.31 -6.27
CA ALA A 234 -26.26 4.02 -6.94
C ALA A 234 -27.73 3.61 -7.21
N PHE A 235 -28.67 3.97 -6.34
CA PHE A 235 -30.11 3.78 -6.59
C PHE A 235 -30.63 4.72 -7.70
N ARG A 236 -30.24 6.01 -7.70
CA ARG A 236 -30.56 6.93 -8.81
C ARG A 236 -29.97 6.43 -10.15
N CYS A 237 -28.74 5.91 -10.11
CA CYS A 237 -28.09 5.26 -11.26
C CYS A 237 -28.90 4.06 -11.80
N LEU A 238 -29.47 3.21 -10.94
CA LEU A 238 -30.37 2.12 -11.38
C LEU A 238 -31.60 2.66 -12.10
N LEU A 239 -32.20 3.74 -11.60
CA LEU A 239 -33.37 4.36 -12.21
C LEU A 239 -33.07 4.97 -13.59
N GLU A 240 -31.98 5.71 -13.72
CA GLU A 240 -31.65 6.45 -14.94
C GLU A 240 -30.89 5.65 -16.01
N ALA A 241 -29.93 4.79 -15.62
CA ALA A 241 -28.90 4.30 -16.56
C ALA A 241 -28.47 2.83 -16.41
N GLY A 242 -28.58 2.23 -15.22
CA GLY A 242 -28.12 0.87 -14.92
C GLY A 242 -29.16 -0.23 -15.18
N ASP A 243 -28.67 -1.48 -15.19
CA ASP A 243 -29.50 -2.69 -15.17
C ASP A 243 -29.64 -3.25 -13.74
N VAL A 244 -28.60 -3.07 -12.91
CA VAL A 244 -28.50 -3.54 -11.51
C VAL A 244 -27.74 -2.54 -10.65
N ALA A 245 -28.14 -2.38 -9.37
CA ALA A 245 -27.37 -1.65 -8.36
C ALA A 245 -27.06 -2.53 -7.15
N PHE A 246 -25.88 -2.33 -6.56
CA PHE A 246 -25.45 -3.03 -5.35
C PHE A 246 -25.59 -2.11 -4.13
N LEU A 247 -26.54 -2.43 -3.25
CA LEU A 247 -27.07 -1.53 -2.22
C LEU A 247 -27.12 -2.18 -0.83
N ARG A 248 -27.42 -1.39 0.20
CA ARG A 248 -27.87 -1.89 1.50
C ARG A 248 -29.35 -2.29 1.36
N HIS A 249 -29.79 -3.33 2.08
CA HIS A 249 -31.20 -3.77 2.03
C HIS A 249 -32.23 -2.66 2.37
N SER A 250 -31.84 -1.69 3.22
CA SER A 250 -32.70 -0.57 3.62
C SER A 250 -32.81 0.54 2.55
N THR A 251 -31.82 0.67 1.65
CA THR A 251 -31.69 1.84 0.76
C THR A 251 -32.93 2.10 -0.09
N VAL A 252 -33.59 1.06 -0.61
CA VAL A 252 -34.82 1.25 -1.41
C VAL A 252 -35.95 1.82 -0.53
N GLY A 253 -36.13 1.31 0.70
CA GLY A 253 -37.13 1.81 1.64
C GLY A 253 -36.83 3.21 2.19
N GLU A 254 -35.57 3.59 2.29
CA GLU A 254 -35.12 4.96 2.60
C GLU A 254 -35.44 5.91 1.44
N MET A 255 -35.00 5.56 0.22
CA MET A 255 -35.13 6.41 -0.97
C MET A 255 -36.60 6.67 -1.35
N LEU A 256 -37.48 5.68 -1.22
CA LEU A 256 -38.92 5.85 -1.48
C LEU A 256 -39.64 6.77 -0.49
N GLN A 257 -39.02 7.14 0.64
CA GLN A 257 -39.53 8.17 1.55
C GLN A 257 -39.06 9.58 1.20
N THR A 258 -38.12 9.74 0.27
CA THR A 258 -37.62 11.06 -0.15
C THR A 258 -38.65 11.76 -1.06
N PRO A 259 -38.71 13.10 -1.08
CA PRO A 259 -39.63 13.82 -1.96
C PRO A 259 -39.43 13.52 -3.46
N GLU A 260 -38.20 13.16 -3.87
CA GLU A 260 -37.82 12.87 -5.25
C GLU A 260 -38.44 11.56 -5.77
N PHE A 261 -38.50 10.51 -4.93
CA PHE A 261 -38.92 9.17 -5.35
C PHE A 261 -40.24 8.67 -4.73
N LYS A 262 -40.93 9.52 -3.95
CA LYS A 262 -42.21 9.23 -3.26
C LYS A 262 -43.33 8.65 -4.15
N ASN A 263 -43.27 8.86 -5.46
CA ASN A 263 -44.27 8.39 -6.42
C ASN A 263 -44.00 6.97 -6.96
N LEU A 264 -42.88 6.33 -6.60
CA LEU A 264 -42.54 4.97 -7.02
C LEU A 264 -43.03 3.93 -5.99
N SER A 265 -43.56 2.80 -6.45
CA SER A 265 -43.94 1.69 -5.56
C SER A 265 -42.72 0.81 -5.21
N PRO A 266 -42.60 0.31 -3.96
CA PRO A 266 -41.72 -0.81 -3.62
C PRO A 266 -41.80 -1.98 -4.60
N ASP A 267 -43.00 -2.28 -5.11
CA ASP A 267 -43.25 -3.39 -6.03
C ASP A 267 -42.64 -3.22 -7.42
N SER A 268 -42.06 -2.04 -7.73
CA SER A 268 -41.33 -1.80 -8.99
C SER A 268 -39.88 -2.30 -8.97
N PHE A 269 -39.43 -2.82 -7.82
CA PHE A 269 -38.08 -3.38 -7.63
C PHE A 269 -38.12 -4.83 -7.16
N GLU A 270 -37.10 -5.59 -7.53
CA GLU A 270 -36.88 -6.98 -7.10
C GLU A 270 -35.40 -7.14 -6.68
N LEU A 271 -35.13 -8.10 -5.78
CA LEU A 271 -33.77 -8.48 -5.42
C LEU A 271 -33.31 -9.64 -6.30
N LEU A 272 -32.09 -9.57 -6.83
CA LEU A 272 -31.44 -10.66 -7.53
C LEU A 272 -30.60 -11.50 -6.55
N CYS A 273 -30.97 -12.77 -6.40
CA CYS A 273 -30.34 -13.70 -5.46
C CYS A 273 -29.11 -14.38 -6.08
N ARG A 274 -28.22 -14.94 -5.24
CA ARG A 274 -27.01 -15.67 -5.68
C ARG A 274 -27.29 -16.91 -6.53
N ASP A 275 -28.47 -17.50 -6.39
CA ASP A 275 -28.97 -18.61 -7.20
C ASP A 275 -29.74 -18.17 -8.46
N GLY A 276 -29.76 -16.86 -8.77
CA GLY A 276 -30.47 -16.29 -9.92
C GLY A 276 -31.97 -16.09 -9.74
N ARG A 277 -32.56 -16.48 -8.58
CA ARG A 277 -33.96 -16.16 -8.27
C ARG A 277 -34.17 -14.65 -8.11
N ARG A 278 -35.43 -14.23 -8.24
CA ARG A 278 -35.90 -12.87 -7.97
C ARG A 278 -36.95 -12.92 -6.87
N VAL A 279 -36.87 -12.00 -5.90
CA VAL A 279 -37.83 -11.89 -4.79
C VAL A 279 -38.19 -10.43 -4.51
N PRO A 280 -39.33 -10.14 -3.83
CA PRO A 280 -39.65 -8.80 -3.33
C PRO A 280 -38.56 -8.23 -2.41
N ILE A 281 -38.42 -6.91 -2.36
CA ILE A 281 -37.37 -6.24 -1.56
C ILE A 281 -37.43 -6.54 -0.05
N ASN A 282 -38.60 -6.95 0.46
CA ASN A 282 -38.79 -7.32 1.86
C ASN A 282 -38.13 -8.67 2.23
N ASP A 283 -37.88 -9.54 1.26
CA ASP A 283 -37.31 -10.89 1.47
C ASP A 283 -35.77 -10.91 1.49
N TYR A 284 -35.12 -9.76 1.71
CA TYR A 284 -33.66 -9.59 1.78
C TYR A 284 -32.96 -10.59 2.73
N ARG A 285 -33.64 -11.06 3.78
CA ARG A 285 -33.10 -12.09 4.70
C ARG A 285 -32.90 -13.45 4.02
N GLN A 286 -33.72 -13.78 3.03
CA GLN A 286 -33.60 -14.99 2.20
C GLN A 286 -32.77 -14.76 0.93
N CYS A 287 -32.65 -13.49 0.50
CA CYS A 287 -32.00 -13.09 -0.74
C CYS A 287 -31.01 -11.94 -0.51
N ASN A 288 -29.79 -12.29 -0.12
CA ASN A 288 -28.68 -11.36 0.05
C ASN A 288 -27.37 -11.95 -0.47
N TRP A 289 -26.39 -11.08 -0.62
CA TRP A 289 -25.07 -11.39 -1.17
C TRP A 289 -24.03 -11.63 -0.08
N GLY A 290 -24.18 -10.95 1.04
CA GLY A 290 -23.39 -11.10 2.26
C GLY A 290 -23.92 -10.22 3.39
N GLN A 291 -23.47 -10.52 4.60
CA GLN A 291 -23.74 -9.78 5.84
C GLN A 291 -22.58 -8.81 6.09
N VAL A 292 -22.90 -7.60 6.55
CA VAL A 292 -21.94 -6.49 6.69
C VAL A 292 -22.20 -5.75 8.01
N PRO A 293 -21.17 -5.44 8.84
CA PRO A 293 -21.34 -4.66 10.06
C PRO A 293 -21.94 -3.28 9.78
N ALA A 294 -22.86 -2.83 10.64
CA ALA A 294 -23.35 -1.45 10.66
C ALA A 294 -22.20 -0.48 10.93
N ASP A 295 -22.31 0.73 10.36
CA ASP A 295 -21.23 1.71 10.32
C ASP A 295 -20.73 2.10 11.72
N ALA A 296 -19.45 2.47 11.82
CA ALA A 296 -18.77 2.67 13.11
C ALA A 296 -18.16 4.05 13.26
N ILE A 297 -18.14 4.53 14.51
CA ILE A 297 -17.47 5.76 14.90
C ILE A 297 -16.03 5.39 15.28
N VAL A 298 -15.06 5.97 14.58
CA VAL A 298 -13.62 5.72 14.78
C VAL A 298 -12.90 6.89 15.45
N THR A 299 -11.79 6.61 16.13
CA THR A 299 -10.83 7.60 16.66
C THR A 299 -9.40 7.09 16.53
N SER A 300 -8.39 7.91 16.83
CA SER A 300 -6.97 7.50 16.78
C SER A 300 -6.61 6.52 17.90
N SER A 301 -5.83 5.47 17.59
CA SER A 301 -5.33 4.53 18.61
C SER A 301 -4.34 5.16 19.60
N ALA A 302 -3.82 6.35 19.31
CA ALA A 302 -2.99 7.12 20.24
C ALA A 302 -3.79 7.67 21.44
N ARG A 303 -5.13 7.72 21.36
CA ARG A 303 -5.97 8.29 22.43
C ARG A 303 -6.10 7.37 23.63
N SER A 304 -6.07 7.98 24.81
CA SER A 304 -6.14 7.26 26.09
C SER A 304 -7.44 6.47 26.21
N PHE A 305 -7.44 5.42 27.04
CA PHE A 305 -8.68 4.69 27.33
C PHE A 305 -9.73 5.59 27.97
N SER A 306 -9.32 6.56 28.80
CA SER A 306 -10.24 7.53 29.41
C SER A 306 -10.90 8.42 28.36
N ASP A 307 -10.13 8.99 27.43
CA ASP A 307 -10.65 9.77 26.29
C ASP A 307 -11.69 8.97 25.50
N ARG A 308 -11.36 7.72 25.15
CA ARG A 308 -12.24 6.82 24.39
C ARG A 308 -13.53 6.53 25.14
N LYS A 309 -13.45 6.27 26.45
CA LYS A 309 -14.62 6.05 27.31
C LYS A 309 -15.48 7.32 27.44
N GLN A 310 -14.88 8.50 27.54
CA GLN A 310 -15.61 9.77 27.55
C GLN A 310 -16.31 10.03 26.20
N TYR A 311 -15.65 9.75 25.07
CA TYR A 311 -16.28 9.82 23.75
C TYR A 311 -17.47 8.84 23.63
N GLN A 312 -17.32 7.61 24.12
CA GLN A 312 -18.42 6.63 24.17
C GLN A 312 -19.61 7.11 25.02
N LEU A 313 -19.36 7.68 26.21
CA LEU A 313 -20.40 8.21 27.10
C LEU A 313 -21.14 9.41 26.48
N PHE A 314 -20.40 10.36 25.92
CA PHE A 314 -20.95 11.55 25.24
C PHE A 314 -21.83 11.17 24.05
N LEU A 315 -21.35 10.28 23.18
CA LEU A 315 -22.07 9.81 21.99
C LEU A 315 -23.29 8.95 22.35
N LYS A 316 -23.19 8.10 23.40
CA LYS A 316 -24.36 7.41 23.98
C LYS A 316 -25.41 8.42 24.44
N ARG A 317 -25.00 9.50 25.13
CA ARG A 317 -25.92 10.53 25.64
C ARG A 317 -26.57 11.36 24.52
N ILE A 318 -25.82 11.70 23.46
CA ILE A 318 -26.36 12.25 22.21
C ILE A 318 -27.45 11.32 21.65
N SER A 319 -27.18 10.01 21.59
CA SER A 319 -28.14 9.01 21.10
C SER A 319 -29.37 8.83 22.00
N GLU A 320 -29.27 9.06 23.31
CA GLU A 320 -30.41 9.01 24.24
C GLU A 320 -31.33 10.23 24.12
N LEU A 321 -30.74 11.43 24.04
CA LEU A 321 -31.50 12.68 24.03
C LEU A 321 -32.12 13.00 22.65
N TYR A 322 -31.39 12.71 21.57
CA TYR A 322 -31.76 13.12 20.21
C TYR A 322 -32.23 11.98 19.29
N SER A 323 -32.32 10.75 19.77
CA SER A 323 -33.10 9.71 19.10
C SER A 323 -34.58 9.82 19.49
N ASP A 324 -35.48 9.33 18.63
CA ASP A 324 -36.88 9.06 18.97
C ASP A 324 -37.10 7.56 19.29
N GLY A 325 -36.07 6.72 19.15
CA GLY A 325 -36.15 5.26 19.19
C GLY A 325 -35.85 4.57 20.53
N LEU A 326 -35.70 5.31 21.63
CA LEU A 326 -35.40 4.75 22.96
C LEU A 326 -36.40 5.20 24.04
N ARG A 327 -37.63 4.71 23.91
CA ARG A 327 -38.45 4.37 25.07
C ARG A 327 -38.69 2.86 25.03
N GLU A 328 -38.06 2.13 25.95
CA GLU A 328 -38.46 0.76 26.20
C GLU A 328 -39.93 0.75 26.64
N THR A 329 -40.77 0.03 25.89
CA THR A 329 -42.17 -0.15 26.26
C THR A 329 -42.25 -1.15 27.40
N THR A 330 -42.15 -0.67 28.64
CA THR A 330 -42.56 -1.44 29.83
C THR A 330 -43.99 -1.95 29.60
N PRO A 331 -44.22 -3.28 29.64
CA PRO A 331 -45.57 -3.81 29.47
C PRO A 331 -46.49 -3.29 30.57
N ASN A 332 -47.63 -2.70 30.17
CA ASN A 332 -48.66 -2.28 31.11
C ASN A 332 -49.12 -3.48 31.96
N ASN A 333 -49.10 -3.33 33.28
CA ASN A 333 -49.90 -4.16 34.16
C ASN A 333 -50.44 -3.31 35.32
N GLN A 334 -51.77 -3.17 35.36
CA GLN A 334 -52.47 -2.58 36.51
C GLN A 334 -52.67 -3.68 37.56
N GLY A 335 -52.11 -3.50 38.75
CA GLY A 335 -52.24 -4.47 39.83
C GLY A 335 -51.32 -4.13 41.00
N GLY A 336 -51.81 -3.36 41.96
CA GLY A 336 -51.02 -2.93 43.11
C GLY A 336 -51.09 -3.91 44.28
N ALA A 337 -49.97 -4.55 44.63
CA ALA A 337 -49.70 -5.12 45.95
C ALA A 337 -48.21 -5.50 46.09
N GLY A 338 -47.65 -5.41 47.30
CA GLY A 338 -46.41 -6.09 47.69
C GLY A 338 -45.11 -5.28 47.58
N PHE A 339 -44.42 -5.13 48.71
CA PHE A 339 -43.00 -4.77 48.77
C PHE A 339 -42.13 -6.01 48.54
N THR A 340 -40.92 -5.86 47.97
CA THR A 340 -39.65 -6.12 48.70
C THR A 340 -38.41 -5.81 47.84
N ASN A 341 -37.32 -5.39 48.50
CA ASN A 341 -35.99 -5.29 47.91
C ASN A 341 -35.16 -6.52 48.30
N TYR A 342 -34.67 -7.27 47.31
CA TYR A 342 -33.50 -8.16 47.34
C TYR A 342 -32.91 -8.09 45.91
N GLU A 343 -31.61 -7.96 45.66
CA GLU A 343 -30.45 -8.05 46.55
C GLU A 343 -29.48 -6.87 46.33
N GLN A 344 -28.79 -6.44 47.39
CA GLN A 344 -27.45 -5.85 47.23
C GLN A 344 -26.59 -6.11 48.48
N ASN A 345 -25.28 -6.24 48.24
CA ASN A 345 -24.18 -6.15 49.21
C ASN A 345 -23.91 -7.36 50.12
N LYS A 346 -22.90 -8.13 49.70
CA LYS A 346 -21.78 -8.60 50.54
C LYS A 346 -20.49 -8.13 49.83
N PHE A 347 -19.51 -7.48 50.46
CA PHE A 347 -19.27 -7.30 51.90
C PHE A 347 -18.98 -5.84 52.29
N ASN A 348 -19.52 -5.49 53.46
CA ASN A 348 -19.07 -4.61 54.56
C ASN A 348 -17.58 -4.09 54.50
N ASN A 349 -17.20 -3.01 55.20
CA ASN A 349 -17.79 -2.50 56.44
C ASN A 349 -17.38 -1.04 56.83
N GLU A 350 -17.97 -0.58 57.94
CA GLU A 350 -17.50 0.42 58.93
C GLU A 350 -17.88 1.92 58.80
N GLN A 351 -18.71 2.33 59.77
CA GLN A 351 -18.66 3.57 60.58
C GLN A 351 -18.82 4.95 59.89
N GLY A 352 -19.81 5.80 60.21
CA GLY A 352 -21.05 5.61 60.99
C GLY A 352 -21.49 6.83 61.83
N ARG A 353 -22.80 7.15 61.80
CA ARG A 353 -23.51 8.20 62.60
C ARG A 353 -23.16 9.66 62.24
N SER A 354 -24.05 10.66 62.37
CA SER A 354 -25.47 10.67 62.79
C SER A 354 -26.24 11.91 62.26
N ASN A 355 -27.57 11.86 62.38
CA ASN A 355 -28.58 12.93 62.20
C ASN A 355 -28.17 14.27 62.90
N ALA A 356 -28.77 15.44 62.63
CA ALA A 356 -30.21 15.72 62.53
C ALA A 356 -30.58 17.14 62.02
N TYR A 357 -31.83 17.31 61.56
CA TYR A 357 -32.75 18.48 61.64
C TYR A 357 -32.16 19.92 61.58
N ASP A 358 -32.56 20.80 60.66
CA ASP A 358 -33.84 21.56 60.57
C ASP A 358 -33.81 22.45 59.29
N GLN A 359 -34.76 23.32 58.92
CA GLN A 359 -36.23 23.40 58.88
C GLN A 359 -36.57 24.87 58.48
N PHE A 360 -37.41 25.07 57.45
CA PHE A 360 -37.99 26.37 57.00
C PHE A 360 -37.09 27.53 56.53
N GLY A 361 -37.65 28.40 55.66
CA GLY A 361 -37.13 29.74 55.34
C GLY A 361 -37.25 30.14 53.87
N ASN A 362 -38.32 30.84 53.50
CA ASN A 362 -38.49 31.46 52.17
C ASN A 362 -38.21 32.98 52.23
N GLN A 363 -37.92 33.55 51.04
CA GLN A 363 -38.37 34.88 50.57
C GLN A 363 -37.37 36.10 50.60
N TYR A 364 -36.97 36.51 49.38
CA TYR A 364 -36.70 37.88 48.87
C TYR A 364 -35.51 38.73 49.38
N ASP A 365 -34.54 38.97 48.47
CA ASP A 365 -34.17 40.25 47.79
C ASP A 365 -34.81 41.58 48.31
N PRO A 366 -34.19 42.80 48.17
CA PRO A 366 -33.12 43.13 47.22
C PRO A 366 -32.03 44.20 47.56
N SER A 367 -31.02 44.25 46.68
CA SER A 367 -30.34 45.46 46.13
C SER A 367 -29.19 46.22 46.84
N ASN A 368 -28.08 46.31 46.11
CA ASN A 368 -27.23 47.49 45.79
C ASN A 368 -26.66 48.45 46.86
N ALA A 369 -25.31 48.57 46.91
CA ALA A 369 -24.62 49.87 47.10
C ALA A 369 -23.11 49.88 46.72
N TYR A 370 -22.79 50.35 45.49
CA TYR A 370 -21.60 51.14 45.04
C TYR A 370 -20.12 50.76 45.41
N SER A 371 -19.07 51.33 44.78
CA SER A 371 -18.72 51.60 43.35
C SER A 371 -17.35 52.28 43.20
N ARG A 372 -16.65 52.09 42.06
CA ARG A 372 -15.54 52.92 41.50
C ARG A 372 -14.23 52.96 42.32
N ASN A 373 -13.07 53.39 41.80
CA ASN A 373 -12.68 54.16 40.58
C ASN A 373 -11.23 53.72 40.18
N GLN A 374 -10.53 54.10 39.09
CA GLN A 374 -10.68 54.94 37.87
C GLN A 374 -10.28 54.04 36.62
N ASN A 375 -10.11 54.40 35.33
CA ASN A 375 -9.78 55.61 34.52
C ASN A 375 -8.28 56.07 34.51
N PRO A 376 -7.77 56.84 33.53
CA PRO A 376 -8.20 57.09 32.12
C PRO A 376 -7.06 57.02 31.04
N TYR A 377 -7.40 57.25 29.76
CA TYR A 377 -6.52 57.63 28.60
C TYR A 377 -5.51 56.57 28.04
N ASP A 378 -5.24 56.50 26.72
CA ASP A 378 -5.98 56.98 25.54
C ASP A 378 -5.67 56.14 24.25
N ARG A 379 -6.59 56.19 23.28
CA ARG A 379 -6.48 56.18 21.78
C ARG A 379 -5.22 55.66 21.06
N PHE A 380 -5.28 55.09 19.84
CA PHE A 380 -6.23 55.14 18.69
C PHE A 380 -5.89 53.98 17.69
N ASP A 381 -6.65 53.54 16.67
CA ASP A 381 -8.04 53.74 16.21
C ASP A 381 -8.49 52.61 15.23
N ASN A 382 -9.76 52.65 14.78
CA ASN A 382 -10.38 52.27 13.48
C ASN A 382 -9.72 51.29 12.46
N SER A 383 -10.47 50.51 11.64
CA SER A 383 -11.94 50.47 11.40
C SER A 383 -12.41 49.14 10.75
N ASN A 384 -13.74 48.99 10.66
CA ASN A 384 -14.50 48.10 9.76
C ASN A 384 -14.41 46.57 9.95
N PHE A 385 -15.41 46.01 10.64
CA PHE A 385 -16.52 45.29 9.99
C PHE A 385 -17.74 45.23 10.94
N ARG A 386 -18.95 45.43 10.43
CA ARG A 386 -20.19 45.24 11.21
C ARG A 386 -20.73 43.83 10.98
N ASN A 387 -21.04 43.11 12.06
CA ASN A 387 -21.86 41.90 12.00
C ASN A 387 -23.34 42.27 11.92
N GLU A 388 -23.98 42.02 10.77
CA GLU A 388 -25.43 41.95 10.71
C GLU A 388 -25.86 40.54 11.15
N ARG A 389 -26.75 40.47 12.16
CA ARG A 389 -27.35 39.21 12.59
C ARG A 389 -28.43 38.82 11.59
N LEU A 390 -28.29 37.65 10.97
CA LEU A 390 -29.39 37.00 10.27
C LEU A 390 -30.45 36.58 11.29
N ASP A 391 -31.58 37.27 11.29
CA ASP A 391 -32.71 37.02 12.18
C ASP A 391 -33.55 35.85 11.65
N SER A 392 -33.84 34.87 12.50
CA SER A 392 -34.39 33.58 12.08
C SER A 392 -35.92 33.58 12.08
N SER A 393 -36.52 34.17 11.04
CA SER A 393 -37.98 34.24 10.86
C SER A 393 -38.41 33.60 9.54
N PHE A 394 -38.92 32.37 9.60
CA PHE A 394 -39.55 31.70 8.46
C PHE A 394 -40.80 30.90 8.88
N SER A 395 -41.91 31.19 8.20
CA SER A 395 -43.16 30.42 8.08
C SER A 395 -43.47 30.36 6.56
N SER A 396 -44.35 29.53 6.01
CA SER A 396 -45.39 28.61 6.53
C SER A 396 -45.20 27.20 5.90
N ASP A 397 -46.06 26.16 5.95
CA ASP A 397 -47.53 25.98 6.01
C ASP A 397 -47.93 24.89 7.04
N GLY A 398 -49.17 24.77 7.52
CA GLY A 398 -50.34 25.63 7.28
C GLY A 398 -51.67 24.88 7.32
N ASN A 399 -52.29 24.68 8.50
CA ASN A 399 -53.72 24.39 8.61
C ASN A 399 -54.31 24.72 10.00
N THR A 400 -55.55 25.23 10.01
CA THR A 400 -56.47 25.48 11.16
C THR A 400 -55.92 26.16 12.44
N PRO A 401 -56.44 27.34 12.84
CA PRO A 401 -56.04 28.02 14.07
C PRO A 401 -56.91 27.64 15.28
N ASP A 402 -56.36 26.89 16.24
CA ASP A 402 -56.97 26.75 17.57
C ASP A 402 -56.26 27.65 18.58
N ARG A 403 -57.04 28.48 19.29
CA ARG A 403 -56.50 29.47 20.24
C ARG A 403 -56.50 28.90 21.65
N ASN A 404 -55.34 28.53 22.18
CA ASN A 404 -54.85 28.93 23.53
C ASN A 404 -53.49 28.29 23.86
N ASN A 405 -52.81 28.85 24.87
CA ASN A 405 -51.47 28.50 25.35
C ASN A 405 -50.34 28.60 24.31
N GLY A 406 -49.69 29.76 24.26
CA GLY A 406 -48.43 29.96 23.54
C GLY A 406 -47.23 29.31 24.26
N SER A 407 -47.13 27.98 24.21
CA SER A 407 -45.82 27.33 24.34
C SER A 407 -45.04 27.54 23.04
N ILE A 408 -43.84 28.11 23.13
CA ILE A 408 -42.90 28.10 22.01
C ILE A 408 -42.54 26.63 21.76
N LEU A 409 -42.97 26.09 20.62
CA LEU A 409 -42.75 24.69 20.28
C LEU A 409 -41.31 24.48 19.80
N TYR A 410 -40.37 24.43 20.74
CA TYR A 410 -38.94 24.24 20.45
C TYR A 410 -38.74 22.96 19.63
N GLU A 411 -38.19 23.11 18.42
CA GLU A 411 -37.99 21.99 17.53
C GLU A 411 -36.95 21.02 18.12
N LYS A 412 -37.34 19.74 18.26
CA LYS A 412 -36.42 18.71 18.74
C LYS A 412 -35.37 18.41 17.66
N PHE A 413 -34.10 18.53 18.01
CA PHE A 413 -33.01 18.02 17.17
C PHE A 413 -33.08 16.49 17.11
N ARG A 414 -33.00 15.93 15.90
CA ARG A 414 -33.07 14.49 15.64
C ARG A 414 -31.76 14.02 15.05
N ILE A 415 -31.05 13.13 15.75
CA ILE A 415 -29.70 12.71 15.34
C ILE A 415 -29.72 11.83 14.08
N PHE A 416 -30.71 10.94 13.96
CA PHE A 416 -30.92 10.04 12.82
C PHE A 416 -31.92 10.58 11.77
N ASP A 417 -32.14 11.90 11.72
CA ASP A 417 -32.97 12.55 10.68
C ASP A 417 -32.09 13.51 9.87
N SER A 418 -31.96 13.23 8.56
CA SER A 418 -31.20 14.08 7.65
C SER A 418 -32.09 14.84 6.67
N LYS A 419 -33.40 14.56 6.62
CA LYS A 419 -34.32 15.04 5.57
C LYS A 419 -34.39 16.57 5.43
N ARG A 420 -34.17 17.30 6.53
CA ARG A 420 -34.11 18.77 6.59
C ARG A 420 -32.89 19.40 5.89
N TYR A 421 -31.85 18.62 5.59
CA TYR A 421 -30.58 19.07 5.00
C TYR A 421 -30.44 18.74 3.50
N GLY A 422 -31.50 18.24 2.86
CA GLY A 422 -31.52 17.94 1.42
C GLY A 422 -30.80 16.65 1.00
N LYS A 423 -30.23 15.88 1.95
CA LYS A 423 -29.61 14.56 1.75
C LYS A 423 -29.96 13.62 2.90
N THR A 424 -29.89 12.32 2.67
CA THR A 424 -30.01 11.26 3.68
C THR A 424 -28.66 10.93 4.33
N ASN A 425 -28.67 10.15 5.40
CA ASN A 425 -27.50 9.45 5.95
C ASN A 425 -26.30 10.37 6.33
N LEU A 426 -26.60 11.55 6.89
CA LEU A 426 -25.60 12.55 7.32
C LEU A 426 -25.22 12.34 8.79
N LEU A 427 -23.91 12.32 9.13
CA LEU A 427 -23.32 11.92 10.42
C LEU A 427 -23.54 10.44 10.78
N PHE A 428 -24.76 9.95 10.65
CA PHE A 428 -25.20 8.58 10.93
C PHE A 428 -26.25 8.16 9.89
N GLN A 429 -26.58 6.87 9.81
CA GLN A 429 -27.64 6.38 8.94
C GLN A 429 -29.02 6.85 9.43
N ASP A 430 -29.93 7.18 8.51
CA ASP A 430 -31.32 7.56 8.82
C ASP A 430 -32.17 6.34 9.24
N SER A 431 -31.69 5.12 8.94
CA SER A 431 -32.23 3.84 9.42
C SER A 431 -31.75 3.45 10.82
N SER A 432 -30.76 4.15 11.39
CA SER A 432 -30.28 3.91 12.76
C SER A 432 -31.24 4.42 13.83
N ARG A 433 -31.19 3.77 15.00
CA ARG A 433 -32.09 4.02 16.13
C ARG A 433 -31.35 4.27 17.45
N ALA A 434 -30.15 3.71 17.59
CA ALA A 434 -29.25 3.94 18.72
C ALA A 434 -27.78 3.76 18.33
N LEU A 435 -26.85 4.10 19.24
CA LEU A 435 -25.44 3.71 19.16
C LEU A 435 -25.11 2.66 20.23
N THR A 436 -24.27 1.67 19.89
CA THR A 436 -23.73 0.67 20.84
C THR A 436 -22.25 0.91 21.09
N LEU A 437 -21.78 0.64 22.30
CA LEU A 437 -20.36 0.72 22.67
C LEU A 437 -19.63 -0.53 22.18
N ILE A 438 -18.41 -0.37 21.67
CA ILE A 438 -17.49 -1.47 21.39
C ILE A 438 -16.60 -1.69 22.63
N PRO A 439 -16.59 -2.89 23.26
CA PRO A 439 -15.71 -3.22 24.38
C PRO A 439 -14.23 -3.04 24.02
N GLU A 440 -13.37 -2.69 24.99
CA GLU A 440 -11.97 -2.34 24.73
C GLU A 440 -11.22 -3.42 23.93
N ASP A 441 -11.35 -4.69 24.32
CA ASP A 441 -10.74 -5.86 23.66
C ASP A 441 -11.19 -6.08 22.21
N ASP A 442 -12.28 -5.44 21.79
CA ASP A 442 -12.88 -5.52 20.46
C ASP A 442 -12.73 -4.23 19.63
N GLN A 443 -12.08 -3.18 20.16
CA GLN A 443 -11.82 -1.91 19.44
C GLN A 443 -10.79 -2.03 18.31
N SER A 444 -10.41 -3.24 17.87
CA SER A 444 -9.57 -3.44 16.69
C SER A 444 -10.42 -3.64 15.44
N PHE A 445 -9.99 -3.10 14.29
CA PHE A 445 -10.73 -3.25 13.03
C PHE A 445 -10.94 -4.73 12.64
N THR A 446 -10.04 -5.62 13.03
CA THR A 446 -10.17 -7.08 12.83
C THR A 446 -11.29 -7.70 13.68
N LYS A 447 -11.44 -7.28 14.94
CA LYS A 447 -12.54 -7.73 15.82
C LYS A 447 -13.89 -7.15 15.37
N TYR A 448 -13.95 -5.86 15.04
CA TYR A 448 -15.14 -5.21 14.53
C TYR A 448 -15.66 -5.83 13.21
N LEU A 449 -14.76 -6.16 12.26
CA LEU A 449 -15.15 -6.75 10.98
C LEU A 449 -15.55 -8.23 11.06
N GLN A 450 -15.13 -8.94 12.11
CA GLN A 450 -15.39 -10.36 12.33
C GLN A 450 -15.11 -11.20 11.05
N SER A 451 -16.10 -11.99 10.59
CA SER A 451 -16.03 -12.80 9.38
C SER A 451 -15.96 -11.98 8.08
N SER A 452 -16.42 -10.72 8.08
CA SER A 452 -16.53 -9.88 6.88
C SER A 452 -15.17 -9.45 6.33
N ILE A 453 -14.11 -9.51 7.14
CA ILE A 453 -12.74 -9.28 6.68
C ILE A 453 -12.30 -10.30 5.62
N ASN A 454 -12.93 -11.47 5.57
CA ASN A 454 -12.68 -12.48 4.55
C ASN A 454 -13.04 -11.99 3.14
N TYR A 455 -14.06 -11.14 2.98
CA TYR A 455 -14.37 -10.52 1.69
C TYR A 455 -13.25 -9.56 1.24
N ILE A 456 -12.66 -8.82 2.19
CA ILE A 456 -11.64 -7.78 1.93
C ILE A 456 -10.27 -8.40 1.56
N TYR A 457 -9.96 -9.59 2.08
CA TYR A 457 -8.80 -10.37 1.63
C TYR A 457 -9.11 -11.24 0.41
N GLY A 458 -10.29 -11.88 0.36
CA GLY A 458 -10.70 -12.79 -0.72
C GLY A 458 -10.78 -12.10 -2.08
N ILE A 459 -11.17 -10.82 -2.12
CA ILE A 459 -11.18 -10.00 -3.36
C ILE A 459 -9.79 -9.78 -3.98
N ARG A 460 -8.72 -10.06 -3.21
CA ARG A 460 -7.31 -10.05 -3.63
C ARG A 460 -6.72 -11.45 -3.78
N GLU A 461 -7.55 -12.50 -3.78
CA GLU A 461 -7.07 -13.83 -4.17
C GLU A 461 -6.55 -13.80 -5.61
N CYS A 462 -5.49 -14.57 -5.85
CA CYS A 462 -4.75 -14.53 -7.10
C CYS A 462 -4.60 -15.97 -7.63
N PRO A 463 -4.82 -16.23 -8.93
CA PRO A 463 -4.59 -17.55 -9.53
C PRO A 463 -3.16 -18.07 -9.34
N ILE A 464 -2.22 -17.14 -9.13
CA ILE A 464 -0.82 -17.40 -8.80
C ILE A 464 -0.62 -17.04 -7.32
N PRO A 465 -0.38 -18.00 -6.42
CA PRO A 465 -0.28 -17.71 -4.99
C PRO A 465 1.05 -17.06 -4.60
N ALA A 466 2.14 -17.41 -5.28
CA ALA A 466 3.50 -17.02 -4.93
C ALA A 466 4.41 -16.73 -6.15
N MET A 467 5.48 -15.99 -5.91
CA MET A 467 6.56 -15.72 -6.86
C MET A 467 7.90 -15.93 -6.16
N THR A 468 8.70 -16.88 -6.61
CA THR A 468 9.98 -17.23 -6.00
C THR A 468 11.14 -16.51 -6.71
N LEU A 469 11.65 -15.46 -6.07
CA LEU A 469 12.86 -14.76 -6.50
C LEU A 469 14.11 -15.53 -6.04
N CYS A 470 14.92 -15.94 -7.01
CA CYS A 470 16.21 -16.56 -6.79
C CYS A 470 17.30 -15.49 -6.63
N VAL A 471 18.19 -15.69 -5.66
CA VAL A 471 19.31 -14.79 -5.31
C VAL A 471 20.58 -15.59 -5.01
N THR A 472 21.74 -14.95 -5.00
CA THR A 472 23.05 -15.63 -4.91
C THR A 472 23.80 -15.38 -3.61
N SER A 473 23.76 -14.17 -3.04
CA SER A 473 24.45 -13.85 -1.79
C SER A 473 23.52 -13.84 -0.56
N GLU A 474 24.08 -13.77 0.66
CA GLU A 474 23.25 -13.52 1.86
C GLU A 474 22.68 -12.09 1.87
N GLN A 475 23.44 -11.15 1.32
CA GLN A 475 23.09 -9.74 1.21
C GLN A 475 21.84 -9.53 0.33
N GLU A 476 21.78 -10.23 -0.81
CA GLU A 476 20.60 -10.27 -1.66
C GLU A 476 19.43 -10.99 -0.99
N LEU A 477 19.69 -12.07 -0.23
CA LEU A 477 18.65 -12.75 0.55
C LEU A 477 18.03 -11.82 1.59
N GLU A 478 18.83 -11.04 2.32
CA GLU A 478 18.35 -10.05 3.28
C GLU A 478 17.56 -8.92 2.60
N LYS A 479 18.05 -8.38 1.48
CA LYS A 479 17.32 -7.37 0.68
C LYS A 479 15.99 -7.94 0.14
N CYS A 480 15.97 -9.18 -0.33
CA CYS A 480 14.75 -9.86 -0.76
C CYS A 480 13.78 -10.06 0.42
N ILE A 481 14.27 -10.43 1.61
CA ILE A 481 13.42 -10.59 2.80
C ILE A 481 12.78 -9.25 3.20
N LYS A 482 13.52 -8.13 3.12
CA LYS A 482 12.98 -6.77 3.32
C LYS A 482 11.94 -6.42 2.25
N MET A 483 12.22 -6.70 0.98
CA MET A 483 11.28 -6.53 -0.14
C MET A 483 9.98 -7.32 0.09
N ARG A 484 10.08 -8.60 0.47
CA ARG A 484 8.93 -9.47 0.78
C ARG A 484 8.07 -8.88 1.89
N THR A 485 8.70 -8.42 2.98
CA THR A 485 7.98 -7.80 4.10
C THR A 485 7.26 -6.52 3.66
N ALA A 486 7.89 -5.67 2.85
CA ALA A 486 7.29 -4.46 2.31
C ALA A 486 6.08 -4.76 1.39
N LEU A 487 6.24 -5.66 0.41
CA LEU A 487 5.15 -6.06 -0.49
C LEU A 487 3.97 -6.70 0.27
N LYS A 488 4.26 -7.55 1.27
CA LYS A 488 3.24 -8.16 2.14
C LYS A 488 2.55 -7.13 3.04
N ALA A 489 3.27 -6.10 3.49
CA ALA A 489 2.70 -4.98 4.24
C ALA A 489 1.73 -4.13 3.39
N GLN A 490 1.78 -4.21 2.06
CA GLN A 490 0.84 -3.57 1.13
C GLN A 490 -0.22 -4.53 0.56
N ILE A 491 -0.27 -5.78 1.06
CA ILE A 491 -1.22 -6.82 0.62
C ILE A 491 -1.09 -7.12 -0.90
N LEU A 492 0.11 -6.93 -1.47
CA LEU A 492 0.38 -7.24 -2.87
C LEU A 492 0.47 -8.76 -3.11
N LYS A 493 0.08 -9.18 -4.32
CA LYS A 493 0.04 -10.57 -4.76
C LYS A 493 0.65 -10.73 -6.17
N PRO A 494 1.22 -11.90 -6.53
CA PRO A 494 1.54 -13.06 -5.68
C PRO A 494 2.45 -12.75 -4.47
N GLU A 495 2.50 -13.63 -3.47
CA GLU A 495 3.42 -13.45 -2.34
C GLU A 495 4.87 -13.75 -2.74
N LEU A 496 5.78 -12.80 -2.48
CA LEU A 496 7.20 -12.97 -2.76
C LEU A 496 7.82 -14.02 -1.82
N ILE A 497 8.46 -15.04 -2.40
CA ILE A 497 9.30 -16.01 -1.72
C ILE A 497 10.75 -15.73 -2.14
N CYS A 498 11.67 -15.76 -1.17
CA CYS A 498 13.09 -15.53 -1.40
C CYS A 498 13.84 -16.86 -1.30
N LYS A 499 14.65 -17.18 -2.32
CA LYS A 499 15.40 -18.43 -2.37
C LYS A 499 16.86 -18.18 -2.76
N LYS A 500 17.78 -18.33 -1.80
CA LYS A 500 19.21 -18.31 -2.08
C LYS A 500 19.67 -19.60 -2.76
N MET A 501 20.52 -19.48 -3.77
CA MET A 501 21.32 -20.54 -4.41
C MET A 501 22.82 -20.24 -4.28
N HIS A 502 23.69 -21.13 -4.75
CA HIS A 502 25.15 -20.92 -4.72
C HIS A 502 25.70 -20.13 -5.91
N SER A 503 24.93 -20.01 -6.99
CA SER A 503 25.35 -19.34 -8.23
C SER A 503 24.17 -18.96 -9.13
N HIS A 504 24.43 -18.07 -10.09
CA HIS A 504 23.47 -17.71 -11.13
C HIS A 504 23.05 -18.93 -11.98
N ILE A 505 23.98 -19.86 -12.24
CA ILE A 505 23.69 -21.12 -12.96
C ILE A 505 22.72 -22.01 -12.18
N ASN A 506 22.89 -22.14 -10.85
CA ASN A 506 21.90 -22.85 -10.03
C ASN A 506 20.53 -22.12 -10.03
N CYS A 507 20.49 -20.79 -10.05
CA CYS A 507 19.23 -20.07 -10.24
C CYS A 507 18.58 -20.40 -11.59
N MET A 508 19.34 -20.48 -12.69
CA MET A 508 18.79 -20.88 -14.00
C MET A 508 18.18 -22.29 -13.95
N GLN A 509 18.90 -23.25 -13.38
CA GLN A 509 18.44 -24.63 -13.19
C GLN A 509 17.17 -24.72 -12.32
N PHE A 510 17.10 -23.91 -11.25
CA PHE A 510 15.94 -23.87 -10.36
C PHE A 510 14.73 -23.19 -11.02
N ILE A 511 14.93 -22.18 -11.87
CA ILE A 511 13.84 -21.57 -12.65
C ILE A 511 13.33 -22.54 -13.72
N GLN A 512 14.22 -23.22 -14.45
CA GLN A 512 13.84 -24.24 -15.45
C GLN A 512 13.05 -25.39 -14.83
N SER A 513 13.52 -25.92 -13.69
CA SER A 513 12.86 -27.01 -12.97
C SER A 513 11.68 -26.59 -12.08
N GLY A 514 11.34 -25.30 -12.04
CA GLY A 514 10.18 -24.78 -11.28
C GLY A 514 10.31 -24.84 -9.76
N LYS A 515 11.53 -24.81 -9.24
CA LYS A 515 11.86 -24.65 -7.82
C LYS A 515 12.16 -23.19 -7.45
N ALA A 516 12.29 -22.33 -8.47
CA ALA A 516 12.23 -20.88 -8.42
C ALA A 516 11.43 -20.38 -9.64
N ASP A 517 11.10 -19.09 -9.67
CA ASP A 517 10.23 -18.50 -10.71
C ASP A 517 10.92 -17.38 -11.49
N ILE A 518 11.68 -16.52 -10.80
CA ILE A 518 12.41 -15.40 -11.41
C ILE A 518 13.82 -15.20 -10.84
N ALA A 519 14.69 -14.56 -11.63
CA ALA A 519 15.97 -13.99 -11.20
C ALA A 519 16.24 -12.71 -12.01
N VAL A 520 17.19 -11.89 -11.56
CA VAL A 520 17.70 -10.74 -12.33
C VAL A 520 19.10 -11.08 -12.84
N PHE A 521 19.33 -10.90 -14.14
CA PHE A 521 20.53 -11.35 -14.84
C PHE A 521 21.14 -10.23 -15.71
N ASP A 522 22.48 -10.16 -15.76
CA ASP A 522 23.21 -9.40 -16.78
C ASP A 522 22.95 -10.00 -18.17
N ALA A 523 23.20 -9.21 -19.22
CA ALA A 523 23.10 -9.64 -20.62
C ALA A 523 23.82 -10.98 -20.92
N GLY A 524 24.95 -11.30 -20.27
CA GLY A 524 25.62 -12.60 -20.41
C GLY A 524 24.91 -13.78 -19.72
N ASP A 525 24.25 -13.52 -18.60
CA ASP A 525 23.42 -14.52 -17.91
C ASP A 525 22.05 -14.70 -18.61
N VAL A 526 21.51 -13.65 -19.24
CA VAL A 526 20.34 -13.74 -20.13
C VAL A 526 20.66 -14.61 -21.36
N TYR A 527 21.85 -14.47 -21.95
CA TYR A 527 22.31 -15.34 -23.04
C TYR A 527 22.38 -16.81 -22.58
N THR A 528 23.07 -17.05 -21.47
CA THR A 528 23.30 -18.40 -20.93
C THR A 528 22.00 -19.08 -20.49
N GLY A 529 21.11 -18.33 -19.83
CA GLY A 529 19.77 -18.79 -19.44
C GLY A 529 18.87 -19.09 -20.63
N GLY A 530 18.92 -18.27 -21.69
CA GLY A 530 18.13 -18.49 -22.90
C GLY A 530 18.60 -19.66 -23.75
N LEU A 531 19.92 -19.84 -23.89
CA LEU A 531 20.50 -20.93 -24.71
C LEU A 531 20.43 -22.30 -24.03
N ASN A 532 20.72 -22.38 -22.72
CA ASN A 532 20.89 -23.65 -22.02
C ASN A 532 19.67 -24.06 -21.17
N TYR A 533 18.78 -23.13 -20.86
CA TYR A 533 17.72 -23.32 -19.85
C TYR A 533 16.32 -22.84 -20.29
N ASP A 534 16.13 -22.49 -21.57
CA ASP A 534 14.88 -21.96 -22.16
C ASP A 534 14.29 -20.73 -21.42
N LEU A 535 15.14 -19.91 -20.79
CA LEU A 535 14.69 -18.76 -20.01
C LEU A 535 14.44 -17.53 -20.89
N ILE A 536 13.46 -16.72 -20.48
CA ILE A 536 13.02 -15.53 -21.22
C ILE A 536 13.10 -14.26 -20.36
N PRO A 537 13.78 -13.19 -20.81
CA PRO A 537 13.67 -11.87 -20.18
C PRO A 537 12.27 -11.26 -20.41
N PHE A 538 11.68 -10.69 -19.37
CA PHE A 538 10.32 -10.11 -19.43
C PHE A 538 10.18 -8.68 -18.90
N MET A 539 11.10 -8.24 -18.03
CA MET A 539 11.29 -6.83 -17.64
C MET A 539 12.79 -6.49 -17.69
N SER A 540 13.13 -5.23 -17.92
CA SER A 540 14.51 -4.75 -18.04
C SER A 540 14.75 -3.50 -17.19
N GLU A 541 15.95 -3.36 -16.63
CA GLU A 541 16.35 -2.14 -15.93
C GLU A 541 16.54 -0.96 -16.89
N VAL A 542 16.17 0.24 -16.45
CA VAL A 542 16.42 1.50 -17.18
C VAL A 542 17.25 2.45 -16.32
N TYR A 543 18.39 2.88 -16.86
CA TYR A 543 19.37 3.75 -16.19
C TYR A 543 19.24 5.21 -16.67
N ASN A 544 20.35 5.92 -16.87
CA ASN A 544 20.34 7.35 -17.23
C ASN A 544 19.85 7.66 -18.66
N LEU A 545 19.89 6.70 -19.59
CA LEU A 545 19.58 6.90 -21.02
C LEU A 545 18.08 6.91 -21.35
N GLY A 546 17.19 6.54 -20.42
CA GLY A 546 15.75 6.38 -20.68
C GLY A 546 15.36 5.11 -21.46
N GLU A 547 16.30 4.51 -22.18
CA GLU A 547 16.17 3.19 -22.81
C GLU A 547 16.79 2.07 -21.94
N PRO A 548 16.38 0.79 -22.13
CA PRO A 548 17.00 -0.39 -21.50
C PRO A 548 18.33 -0.79 -22.18
N TYR A 549 19.30 0.13 -22.14
CA TYR A 549 20.66 -0.05 -22.67
C TYR A 549 21.68 0.70 -21.81
N TYR A 550 22.96 0.32 -21.91
CA TYR A 550 24.10 1.09 -21.43
C TYR A 550 25.29 0.98 -22.40
N TYR A 551 26.30 1.83 -22.21
CA TYR A 551 27.57 1.76 -22.93
C TYR A 551 28.62 1.07 -22.06
N VAL A 552 29.36 0.14 -22.66
CA VAL A 552 30.52 -0.50 -22.02
C VAL A 552 31.72 0.43 -22.17
N VAL A 553 32.42 0.71 -21.08
CA VAL A 553 33.61 1.56 -21.07
C VAL A 553 34.79 0.86 -20.39
N ALA A 554 36.00 1.19 -20.84
CA ALA A 554 37.23 0.96 -20.07
C ALA A 554 37.57 2.26 -19.35
N VAL A 555 37.80 2.20 -18.04
CA VAL A 555 38.14 3.35 -17.19
C VAL A 555 39.54 3.13 -16.62
N ALA A 556 40.40 4.13 -16.73
CA ALA A 556 41.68 4.20 -16.03
C ALA A 556 41.70 5.45 -15.14
N LYS A 557 42.75 5.61 -14.34
CA LYS A 557 42.98 6.84 -13.59
C LYS A 557 43.68 7.89 -14.45
N GLU A 558 43.40 9.17 -14.21
CA GLU A 558 44.12 10.28 -14.84
C GLU A 558 45.64 10.17 -14.56
N GLU A 559 46.00 9.85 -13.31
CA GLU A 559 47.39 9.73 -12.80
C GLU A 559 48.29 8.68 -13.49
N ASP A 560 47.73 7.78 -14.31
CA ASP A 560 48.46 6.73 -15.06
C ASP A 560 48.31 6.93 -16.58
N PRO A 561 49.04 7.90 -17.19
CA PRO A 561 48.99 8.15 -18.63
C PRO A 561 49.58 7.00 -19.46
N ASP A 562 50.37 6.10 -18.86
CA ASP A 562 50.97 4.93 -19.52
C ASP A 562 49.96 3.77 -19.77
N THR A 563 48.67 3.96 -19.45
CA THR A 563 47.61 2.97 -19.69
C THR A 563 46.73 3.35 -20.88
N GLU A 564 47.02 2.75 -22.04
CA GLU A 564 46.24 2.83 -23.28
C GLU A 564 45.44 1.54 -23.53
N LEU A 565 44.24 1.64 -24.14
CA LEU A 565 43.39 0.48 -24.44
C LEU A 565 44.02 -0.51 -25.44
N THR A 566 44.86 0.01 -26.33
CA THR A 566 45.59 -0.69 -27.40
C THR A 566 46.69 -1.61 -26.89
N TYR A 567 47.28 -1.30 -25.72
CA TYR A 567 48.42 -2.01 -25.15
C TYR A 567 48.31 -2.17 -23.63
N LEU A 568 47.41 -3.06 -23.21
CA LEU A 568 47.22 -3.43 -21.79
C LEU A 568 48.13 -4.61 -21.35
N LYS A 569 49.11 -5.01 -22.18
CA LYS A 569 49.95 -6.16 -21.90
C LYS A 569 50.79 -5.91 -20.64
N GLY A 570 50.65 -6.78 -19.65
CA GLY A 570 51.36 -6.68 -18.38
C GLY A 570 50.81 -5.65 -17.40
N LYS A 571 49.73 -4.90 -17.74
CA LYS A 571 48.97 -4.10 -16.77
C LYS A 571 48.05 -5.00 -15.92
N ASN A 572 47.46 -4.41 -14.87
CA ASN A 572 46.50 -5.07 -13.98
C ASN A 572 45.06 -4.68 -14.33
N THR A 573 44.11 -5.62 -14.30
CA THR A 573 42.74 -5.39 -14.80
C THR A 573 41.61 -5.77 -13.84
N CYS A 574 40.56 -4.96 -13.80
CA CYS A 574 39.38 -5.19 -12.96
C CYS A 574 38.12 -5.44 -13.82
N HIS A 575 37.43 -6.54 -13.57
CA HIS A 575 36.30 -7.00 -14.37
C HIS A 575 35.08 -7.26 -13.48
N THR A 576 33.87 -6.95 -13.95
CA THR A 576 32.63 -7.15 -13.17
C THR A 576 32.31 -8.61 -12.85
N GLY A 577 32.93 -9.56 -13.56
CA GLY A 577 32.77 -11.00 -13.41
C GLY A 577 32.93 -11.74 -14.73
N ILE A 578 33.33 -13.01 -14.66
CA ILE A 578 33.43 -13.89 -15.84
C ILE A 578 32.11 -13.94 -16.61
N ASN A 579 32.17 -14.07 -17.93
CA ASN A 579 31.01 -14.15 -18.85
C ASN A 579 30.02 -12.96 -18.85
N THR A 580 30.21 -11.93 -18.01
CA THR A 580 29.39 -10.72 -18.04
C THR A 580 29.56 -9.94 -19.35
N ALA A 581 28.59 -9.10 -19.72
CA ALA A 581 28.65 -8.29 -20.93
C ALA A 581 29.74 -7.22 -20.87
N ALA A 582 29.67 -6.33 -19.87
CA ALA A 582 30.58 -5.20 -19.74
C ALA A 582 31.99 -5.59 -19.30
N GLY A 583 32.09 -6.43 -18.26
CA GLY A 583 33.36 -6.80 -17.66
C GLY A 583 34.16 -7.79 -18.49
N TRP A 584 33.51 -8.65 -19.28
CA TRP A 584 34.21 -9.73 -19.99
C TRP A 584 33.96 -9.74 -21.50
N THR A 585 32.71 -9.87 -21.92
CA THR A 585 32.37 -10.25 -23.30
C THR A 585 32.75 -9.17 -24.32
N TYR A 586 32.47 -7.89 -24.06
CA TYR A 586 32.87 -6.81 -24.97
C TYR A 586 34.39 -6.54 -24.97
N PRO A 587 35.08 -6.37 -23.83
CA PRO A 587 36.54 -6.19 -23.80
C PRO A 587 37.30 -7.33 -24.49
N MET A 588 36.94 -8.58 -24.20
CA MET A 588 37.63 -9.73 -24.78
C MET A 588 37.33 -9.89 -26.28
N ALA A 589 36.09 -9.62 -26.72
CA ALA A 589 35.77 -9.60 -28.14
C ALA A 589 36.60 -8.57 -28.91
N LEU A 590 36.75 -7.34 -28.37
CA LEU A 590 37.54 -6.26 -28.96
C LEU A 590 39.03 -6.65 -29.09
N PHE A 591 39.64 -7.11 -28.00
CA PHE A 591 41.08 -7.42 -27.97
C PHE A 591 41.44 -8.62 -28.86
N ILE A 592 40.53 -9.59 -28.99
CA ILE A 592 40.68 -10.72 -29.90
C ILE A 592 40.40 -10.30 -31.36
N SER A 593 39.34 -9.53 -31.65
CA SER A 593 38.99 -9.14 -33.02
C SER A 593 40.02 -8.22 -33.67
N ASN A 594 40.66 -7.36 -32.86
CA ASN A 594 41.71 -6.45 -33.32
C ASN A 594 43.10 -7.13 -33.36
N GLY A 595 43.21 -8.40 -32.95
CA GLY A 595 44.46 -9.16 -32.94
C GLY A 595 45.47 -8.73 -31.87
N TRP A 596 45.07 -7.90 -30.90
CA TRP A 596 45.93 -7.44 -29.80
C TRP A 596 46.25 -8.57 -28.81
N ILE A 597 45.33 -9.55 -28.67
CA ILE A 597 45.50 -10.77 -27.87
C ILE A 597 45.29 -12.00 -28.78
N ARG A 598 46.03 -13.08 -28.52
CA ARG A 598 45.90 -14.35 -29.25
C ARG A 598 44.61 -15.09 -28.85
N PRO A 599 43.79 -15.59 -29.80
CA PRO A 599 42.47 -16.17 -29.51
C PRO A 599 42.47 -17.56 -28.85
N TYR A 600 43.59 -18.29 -28.89
CA TYR A 600 43.75 -19.65 -28.35
C TYR A 600 42.60 -20.66 -28.58
N GLY A 601 41.87 -20.56 -29.70
CA GLY A 601 40.71 -21.40 -29.99
C GLY A 601 39.42 -20.93 -29.30
N CYS A 602 39.20 -19.62 -29.27
CA CYS A 602 38.15 -18.92 -28.50
C CYS A 602 38.26 -19.06 -26.97
N ASP A 603 39.40 -19.50 -26.43
CA ASP A 603 39.60 -19.53 -24.97
C ASP A 603 39.95 -18.12 -24.48
N SER A 604 38.92 -17.30 -24.21
CA SER A 604 39.10 -15.95 -23.70
C SER A 604 39.75 -15.92 -22.31
N VAL A 605 39.60 -16.96 -21.48
CA VAL A 605 40.20 -17.02 -20.14
C VAL A 605 41.70 -17.20 -20.24
N ARG A 606 42.16 -18.15 -21.06
CA ARG A 606 43.57 -18.33 -21.36
C ARG A 606 44.17 -17.11 -22.08
N ALA A 607 43.43 -16.53 -23.02
CA ALA A 607 43.85 -15.32 -23.74
C ALA A 607 44.12 -14.15 -22.79
N ALA A 608 43.26 -13.94 -21.78
CA ALA A 608 43.48 -12.97 -20.72
C ALA A 608 44.68 -13.35 -19.81
N ALA A 609 44.74 -14.60 -19.35
CA ALA A 609 45.72 -15.07 -18.38
C ALA A 609 47.17 -15.11 -18.89
N GLU A 610 47.38 -15.21 -20.21
CA GLU A 610 48.71 -15.08 -20.84
C GLU A 610 49.10 -13.63 -21.21
N TYR A 611 48.21 -12.65 -20.99
CA TYR A 611 48.39 -11.26 -21.46
C TYR A 611 48.40 -10.19 -20.35
N PHE A 612 47.50 -10.31 -19.36
CA PHE A 612 47.49 -9.44 -18.18
C PHE A 612 48.38 -10.00 -17.06
N THR A 613 48.95 -9.15 -16.20
CA THR A 613 49.83 -9.61 -15.11
C THR A 613 49.02 -10.21 -13.95
N LYS A 614 48.00 -9.46 -13.51
CA LYS A 614 47.04 -9.85 -12.47
C LYS A 614 45.69 -9.22 -12.79
N SER A 615 44.61 -9.88 -12.38
CA SER A 615 43.25 -9.38 -12.53
C SER A 615 42.38 -9.71 -11.32
N CYS A 616 41.24 -9.04 -11.21
CA CYS A 616 40.09 -9.61 -10.52
C CYS A 616 38.98 -9.88 -11.54
N VAL A 617 38.68 -11.16 -11.74
CA VAL A 617 37.65 -11.70 -12.63
C VAL A 617 36.74 -12.64 -11.82
N PRO A 618 35.79 -12.09 -11.03
CA PRO A 618 34.88 -12.86 -10.20
C PRO A 618 34.25 -14.05 -10.94
N GLY A 619 34.54 -15.26 -10.47
CA GLY A 619 34.10 -16.55 -11.02
C GLY A 619 35.10 -17.27 -11.94
N ALA A 620 36.26 -16.71 -12.30
CA ALA A 620 37.19 -17.31 -13.26
C ALA A 620 37.80 -18.67 -12.82
N ILE A 621 37.87 -18.92 -11.51
CA ILE A 621 38.30 -20.21 -10.92
C ILE A 621 37.13 -21.16 -10.58
N SER A 622 35.88 -20.77 -10.85
CA SER A 622 34.72 -21.65 -10.61
C SER A 622 34.47 -22.55 -11.84
N SER A 623 34.39 -23.85 -11.59
CA SER A 623 34.04 -24.87 -12.60
C SER A 623 32.62 -24.73 -13.15
N GLU A 624 31.78 -23.86 -12.58
CA GLU A 624 30.47 -23.48 -13.11
C GLU A 624 30.55 -22.54 -14.32
N TYR A 625 31.65 -21.79 -14.46
CA TYR A 625 31.82 -20.74 -15.48
C TYR A 625 33.07 -20.92 -16.34
N ASN A 626 34.07 -21.67 -15.85
CA ASN A 626 35.29 -22.04 -16.55
C ASN A 626 35.46 -23.57 -16.48
N THR A 627 35.26 -24.26 -17.61
CA THR A 627 35.48 -25.72 -17.74
C THR A 627 36.90 -26.07 -18.20
N GLY A 628 37.76 -25.08 -18.41
CA GLY A 628 39.15 -25.23 -18.80
C GLY A 628 40.11 -25.27 -17.60
N VAL A 629 41.32 -24.76 -17.81
CA VAL A 629 42.31 -24.61 -16.73
C VAL A 629 41.94 -23.37 -15.89
N PRO A 630 41.90 -23.47 -14.54
CA PRO A 630 41.82 -22.29 -13.69
C PRO A 630 43.17 -21.56 -13.68
N TYR A 631 43.14 -20.23 -13.81
CA TYR A 631 44.33 -19.38 -13.77
C TYR A 631 44.24 -18.44 -12.57
N ASP A 632 45.08 -18.66 -11.56
CA ASP A 632 45.05 -17.88 -10.31
C ASP A 632 45.28 -16.37 -10.54
N SER A 633 46.08 -16.02 -11.54
CA SER A 633 46.30 -14.63 -11.99
C SER A 633 45.02 -13.88 -12.36
N MET A 634 43.92 -14.58 -12.68
CA MET A 634 42.61 -13.97 -12.93
C MET A 634 41.83 -13.60 -11.67
N CYS A 635 42.28 -14.04 -10.49
CA CYS A 635 41.69 -13.73 -9.19
C CYS A 635 42.65 -13.00 -8.24
N ASP A 636 43.93 -12.89 -8.58
CA ASP A 636 45.04 -12.31 -7.80
C ASP A 636 44.82 -10.89 -7.23
N LEU A 637 43.85 -10.12 -7.75
CA LEU A 637 43.47 -8.80 -7.22
C LEU A 637 42.15 -8.80 -6.42
N CYS A 638 41.42 -9.92 -6.34
CA CYS A 638 40.13 -9.95 -5.67
C CYS A 638 40.28 -9.87 -4.14
N HIS A 639 39.31 -9.21 -3.47
CA HIS A 639 39.41 -8.84 -2.05
C HIS A 639 38.69 -9.82 -1.10
N GLY A 640 37.78 -10.66 -1.63
CA GLY A 640 37.08 -11.69 -0.87
C GLY A 640 38.05 -12.69 -0.23
N THR A 641 37.66 -13.26 0.92
CA THR A 641 38.50 -14.21 1.67
C THR A 641 37.79 -15.55 1.87
N SER A 642 38.57 -16.63 1.99
CA SER A 642 38.07 -18.01 2.12
C SER A 642 37.04 -18.32 1.02
N TYR A 643 35.85 -18.82 1.34
CA TYR A 643 34.79 -19.16 0.38
C TYR A 643 34.30 -17.97 -0.48
N ARG A 644 34.61 -16.72 -0.12
CA ARG A 644 34.23 -15.49 -0.83
C ARG A 644 35.22 -15.09 -1.92
N TYR A 645 36.48 -15.54 -1.83
CA TYR A 645 37.54 -15.15 -2.75
C TYR A 645 37.16 -15.44 -4.20
N CYS A 646 37.13 -14.38 -5.01
CA CYS A 646 36.80 -14.44 -6.44
C CYS A 646 35.41 -15.04 -6.73
N ARG A 647 34.44 -14.89 -5.81
CA ARG A 647 33.04 -15.33 -6.03
C ARG A 647 32.32 -14.45 -7.04
N ARG A 648 31.54 -15.07 -7.93
CA ARG A 648 30.63 -14.37 -8.88
C ARG A 648 29.27 -14.04 -8.24
N ASP A 649 29.32 -13.46 -7.04
CA ASP A 649 28.18 -13.01 -6.24
C ASP A 649 28.63 -11.87 -5.30
N ALA A 650 27.67 -11.15 -4.71
CA ALA A 650 27.92 -9.98 -3.87
C ALA A 650 28.53 -10.28 -2.47
N SER A 651 29.17 -11.44 -2.28
CA SER A 651 30.10 -11.68 -1.17
C SER A 651 31.58 -11.40 -1.52
N GLU A 652 31.90 -11.24 -2.80
CA GLU A 652 33.18 -10.69 -3.27
C GLU A 652 33.11 -9.15 -3.36
N ASP A 653 34.04 -8.49 -2.70
CA ASP A 653 34.08 -7.03 -2.49
C ASP A 653 34.38 -6.24 -3.77
N TYR A 654 34.87 -6.91 -4.83
CA TYR A 654 35.10 -6.36 -6.17
C TYR A 654 34.15 -6.94 -7.25
N TYR A 655 33.07 -7.65 -6.87
CA TYR A 655 32.07 -8.14 -7.83
C TYR A 655 31.18 -7.01 -8.40
N GLY A 656 30.67 -7.18 -9.62
CA GLY A 656 29.73 -6.26 -10.26
C GLY A 656 30.37 -4.95 -10.75
N HIS A 657 29.55 -4.02 -11.25
CA HIS A 657 30.04 -2.74 -11.79
C HIS A 657 30.75 -1.90 -10.74
N THR A 658 30.09 -1.63 -9.61
CA THR A 658 30.67 -0.83 -8.52
C THR A 658 31.93 -1.49 -7.93
N GLY A 659 31.96 -2.83 -7.85
CA GLY A 659 33.15 -3.56 -7.37
C GLY A 659 34.35 -3.51 -8.34
N ALA A 660 34.11 -3.58 -9.64
CA ALA A 660 35.18 -3.40 -10.63
C ALA A 660 35.76 -1.97 -10.59
N PHE A 661 34.94 -0.95 -10.29
CA PHE A 661 35.43 0.40 -10.03
C PHE A 661 36.20 0.50 -8.70
N ARG A 662 35.72 -0.12 -7.62
CA ARG A 662 36.45 -0.20 -6.34
C ARG A 662 37.83 -0.85 -6.49
N CYS A 663 37.94 -1.90 -7.31
CA CYS A 663 39.19 -2.55 -7.69
C CYS A 663 40.18 -1.62 -8.43
N LEU A 664 39.69 -0.66 -9.22
CA LEU A 664 40.53 0.39 -9.84
C LEU A 664 41.04 1.40 -8.80
N VAL A 665 40.19 1.76 -7.83
CA VAL A 665 40.52 2.76 -6.81
C VAL A 665 41.53 2.23 -5.79
N GLU A 666 41.24 1.09 -5.16
CA GLU A 666 42.02 0.55 -4.03
C GLU A 666 42.66 -0.84 -4.30
N GLY A 667 42.19 -1.58 -5.31
CA GLY A 667 42.63 -2.95 -5.60
C GLY A 667 43.90 -3.09 -6.46
N GLY A 668 44.55 -1.98 -6.82
CA GLY A 668 45.78 -2.02 -7.64
C GLY A 668 45.57 -2.40 -9.12
N GLY A 669 44.33 -2.27 -9.62
CA GLY A 669 44.06 -2.27 -11.06
C GLY A 669 44.56 -0.99 -11.73
N HIS A 670 44.96 -1.08 -13.00
CA HIS A 670 45.27 0.09 -13.84
C HIS A 670 44.08 0.46 -14.75
N VAL A 671 43.26 -0.53 -15.12
CA VAL A 671 42.05 -0.36 -15.94
C VAL A 671 40.91 -1.23 -15.42
N ALA A 672 39.68 -0.72 -15.50
CA ALA A 672 38.47 -1.44 -15.13
C ALA A 672 37.39 -1.36 -16.22
N PHE A 673 36.72 -2.48 -16.47
CA PHE A 673 35.70 -2.62 -17.53
C PHE A 673 34.28 -2.65 -16.94
N MET A 674 33.43 -1.67 -17.29
CA MET A 674 32.15 -1.44 -16.61
C MET A 674 31.11 -0.70 -17.48
N LYS A 675 29.93 -0.40 -16.92
CA LYS A 675 28.93 0.49 -17.51
C LYS A 675 29.37 1.96 -17.38
N HIS A 676 28.99 2.80 -18.35
CA HIS A 676 29.35 4.23 -18.39
C HIS A 676 28.86 5.08 -17.20
N THR A 677 27.93 4.59 -16.38
CA THR A 677 27.40 5.36 -15.25
C THR A 677 28.14 5.14 -13.92
N THR A 678 28.94 4.08 -13.80
CA THR A 678 29.50 3.61 -12.50
C THR A 678 30.34 4.65 -11.77
N VAL A 679 31.22 5.35 -12.50
CA VAL A 679 32.08 6.41 -11.96
C VAL A 679 31.19 7.52 -11.42
N MET A 680 30.32 8.08 -12.27
CA MET A 680 29.33 9.10 -11.91
C MET A 680 28.33 8.69 -10.82
N GLU A 681 28.18 7.41 -10.50
CA GLU A 681 27.35 6.90 -9.40
C GLU A 681 28.13 6.80 -8.08
N SER A 682 29.46 6.70 -8.14
CA SER A 682 30.33 6.44 -6.99
C SER A 682 31.13 7.66 -6.54
N THR A 683 31.48 8.56 -7.44
CA THR A 683 32.35 9.74 -7.17
C THR A 683 31.55 10.98 -6.75
N GLY A 684 32.25 12.07 -6.43
CA GLY A 684 31.65 13.39 -6.19
C GLY A 684 30.75 13.43 -4.95
N GLY A 685 31.10 12.68 -3.91
CA GLY A 685 30.36 12.63 -2.63
C GLY A 685 29.01 11.91 -2.65
N LYS A 686 28.64 11.26 -3.77
CA LYS A 686 27.39 10.49 -3.89
C LYS A 686 27.44 9.20 -3.06
N ARG A 687 28.57 8.48 -3.16
CA ARG A 687 28.91 7.36 -2.30
C ARG A 687 29.69 7.87 -1.09
N LYS A 688 29.44 7.31 0.10
CA LYS A 688 29.94 7.84 1.39
C LYS A 688 30.97 6.92 2.04
N GLU A 689 31.09 5.71 1.53
CA GLU A 689 32.07 4.69 1.90
C GLU A 689 33.49 5.21 1.69
N TRP A 690 34.40 4.85 2.60
CA TRP A 690 35.73 5.43 2.74
C TRP A 690 36.56 5.41 1.45
N TRP A 691 36.43 4.35 0.65
CA TRP A 691 37.14 4.15 -0.61
C TRP A 691 36.72 5.12 -1.73
N ALA A 692 35.44 5.50 -1.77
CA ALA A 692 34.88 6.38 -2.81
C ALA A 692 34.76 7.84 -2.37
N ARG A 693 34.73 8.10 -1.05
CA ARG A 693 34.36 9.38 -0.43
C ARG A 693 35.11 10.60 -0.98
N ASN A 694 36.39 10.44 -1.31
CA ASN A 694 37.27 11.52 -1.75
C ASN A 694 37.46 11.57 -3.28
N ALA A 695 36.93 10.59 -4.02
CA ALA A 695 37.13 10.46 -5.45
C ALA A 695 36.20 11.40 -6.24
N LEU A 696 36.75 12.13 -7.21
CA LEU A 696 36.05 13.01 -8.14
C LEU A 696 35.76 12.27 -9.46
N ASN A 697 35.06 12.89 -10.42
CA ASN A 697 34.97 12.31 -11.76
C ASN A 697 36.30 12.44 -12.51
N ASP A 698 36.99 13.54 -12.25
CA ASP A 698 38.08 14.07 -13.06
C ASP A 698 39.37 13.24 -12.84
N ASP A 699 39.51 12.62 -11.66
CA ASP A 699 40.55 11.62 -11.32
C ASP A 699 40.59 10.39 -12.27
N PHE A 700 39.62 10.25 -13.18
CA PHE A 700 39.43 9.09 -14.06
C PHE A 700 39.16 9.48 -15.51
N GLU A 701 39.75 8.72 -16.44
CA GLU A 701 39.52 8.88 -17.88
C GLU A 701 38.98 7.59 -18.51
N LEU A 702 38.23 7.77 -19.59
CA LEU A 702 37.79 6.69 -20.48
C LEU A 702 38.91 6.38 -21.47
N LEU A 703 39.19 5.10 -21.71
CA LEU A 703 40.12 4.66 -22.75
C LEU A 703 39.34 4.30 -24.03
N CYS A 704 39.73 4.90 -25.15
CA CYS A 704 38.96 4.86 -26.39
C CYS A 704 39.53 3.85 -27.41
N THR A 705 38.68 3.38 -28.32
CA THR A 705 39.02 2.36 -29.33
C THR A 705 39.94 2.85 -30.46
N ASP A 706 40.13 4.17 -30.56
CA ASP A 706 41.12 4.83 -31.42
C ASP A 706 42.49 5.03 -30.74
N GLY A 707 42.64 4.61 -29.48
CA GLY A 707 43.84 4.81 -28.66
C GLY A 707 43.85 6.12 -27.86
N THR A 708 42.86 7.00 -28.04
CA THR A 708 42.77 8.25 -27.27
C THR A 708 42.23 8.03 -25.84
N ARG A 709 42.41 9.03 -24.97
CA ARG A 709 41.69 9.16 -23.69
C ARG A 709 40.57 10.21 -23.83
N ALA A 710 39.57 10.15 -22.96
CA ALA A 710 38.46 11.11 -22.94
C ALA A 710 37.82 11.25 -21.55
N GLU A 711 37.22 12.41 -21.28
CA GLU A 711 36.45 12.63 -20.03
C GLU A 711 35.31 11.62 -19.86
N ILE A 712 34.95 11.33 -18.60
CA ILE A 712 33.84 10.43 -18.22
C ILE A 712 32.51 10.80 -18.89
N GLN A 713 32.27 12.07 -19.24
CA GLN A 713 31.05 12.50 -19.93
C GLN A 713 31.01 12.12 -21.43
N GLU A 714 32.16 11.87 -22.06
CA GLU A 714 32.27 11.55 -23.49
C GLU A 714 31.99 10.08 -23.82
N TYR A 715 31.41 9.30 -22.91
CA TYR A 715 31.10 7.87 -23.10
C TYR A 715 30.30 7.55 -24.38
N LYS A 716 29.61 8.51 -24.99
CA LYS A 716 28.94 8.35 -26.29
C LYS A 716 29.91 8.28 -27.48
N ARG A 717 31.05 8.99 -27.39
CA ARG A 717 32.19 8.91 -28.34
C ARG A 717 33.13 7.78 -27.95
N CYS A 718 33.49 7.71 -26.67
CA CYS A 718 34.49 6.79 -26.13
C CYS A 718 33.81 5.61 -25.42
N ASN A 719 33.55 4.51 -26.14
CA ASN A 719 33.02 3.27 -25.58
C ASN A 719 33.46 2.04 -26.39
N LEU A 720 33.32 0.87 -25.77
CA LEU A 720 33.61 -0.44 -26.37
C LEU A 720 32.36 -1.04 -27.06
N GLY A 721 31.18 -0.41 -26.90
CA GLY A 721 29.92 -0.80 -27.50
C GLY A 721 28.69 -0.44 -26.65
N LYS A 722 27.50 -0.46 -27.28
CA LYS A 722 26.19 -0.34 -26.61
C LYS A 722 25.60 -1.74 -26.39
N VAL A 723 25.18 -2.05 -25.17
CA VAL A 723 24.60 -3.35 -24.79
C VAL A 723 23.29 -3.19 -24.02
N LYS A 724 22.49 -4.26 -23.97
CA LYS A 724 21.28 -4.32 -23.14
C LYS A 724 21.59 -4.18 -21.66
N ALA A 725 20.69 -3.48 -20.96
CA ALA A 725 20.63 -3.51 -19.51
C ALA A 725 20.25 -4.89 -18.97
N ASN A 726 20.42 -5.07 -17.66
CA ASN A 726 20.02 -6.30 -16.98
C ASN A 726 18.52 -6.57 -17.16
N ALA A 727 18.12 -7.85 -17.07
CA ALA A 727 16.73 -8.25 -17.22
C ALA A 727 16.27 -9.16 -16.09
N VAL A 728 15.01 -9.00 -15.68
CA VAL A 728 14.29 -10.01 -14.91
C VAL A 728 13.88 -11.10 -15.88
N VAL A 729 14.33 -12.32 -15.63
CA VAL A 729 14.01 -13.50 -16.43
C VAL A 729 13.03 -14.43 -15.71
N THR A 730 12.31 -15.23 -16.48
CA THR A 730 11.51 -16.36 -15.99
C THR A 730 11.61 -17.54 -16.96
N ARG A 731 10.88 -18.62 -16.68
CA ARG A 731 10.83 -19.83 -17.52
C ARG A 731 10.08 -19.58 -18.83
N GLY A 732 10.65 -20.01 -19.95
CA GLY A 732 10.01 -20.03 -21.26
C GLY A 732 9.81 -21.45 -21.78
N GLY A 733 9.94 -21.60 -23.09
CA GLY A 733 9.79 -22.88 -23.80
C GLY A 733 8.42 -23.54 -23.57
N VAL A 734 8.42 -24.87 -23.45
CA VAL A 734 7.22 -25.70 -23.23
C VAL A 734 6.48 -25.34 -21.94
N ASN A 735 7.17 -24.78 -20.96
CA ASN A 735 6.63 -24.46 -19.64
C ASN A 735 6.22 -22.97 -19.48
N TYR A 736 6.10 -22.23 -20.59
CA TYR A 736 5.66 -20.84 -20.58
C TYR A 736 4.19 -20.70 -20.13
N ASN A 737 3.95 -19.88 -19.11
CA ASN A 737 2.62 -19.55 -18.62
C ASN A 737 2.40 -18.04 -18.63
N GLU A 738 1.52 -17.58 -19.52
CA GLU A 738 1.24 -16.15 -19.69
C GLU A 738 0.55 -15.51 -18.47
N THR A 739 -0.37 -16.21 -17.82
CA THR A 739 -1.06 -15.72 -16.62
C THR A 739 -0.09 -15.56 -15.46
N GLN A 740 0.84 -16.52 -15.31
CA GLN A 740 1.95 -16.44 -14.35
C GLN A 740 2.84 -15.22 -14.62
N LEU A 741 3.22 -15.02 -15.89
CA LEU A 741 4.08 -13.91 -16.28
C LEU A 741 3.43 -12.54 -16.13
N ASN A 742 2.14 -12.40 -16.46
CA ASN A 742 1.40 -11.17 -16.27
C ASN A 742 1.25 -10.84 -14.77
N ALA A 743 1.03 -11.83 -13.90
CA ALA A 743 1.00 -11.63 -12.46
C ALA A 743 2.36 -11.12 -11.91
N TYR A 744 3.48 -11.61 -12.43
CA TYR A 744 4.83 -11.17 -12.05
C TYR A 744 5.16 -9.76 -12.57
N ILE A 745 4.75 -9.44 -13.81
CA ILE A 745 4.85 -8.08 -14.37
C ILE A 745 4.05 -7.09 -13.51
N ASN A 746 2.80 -7.42 -13.18
CA ASN A 746 1.95 -6.57 -12.35
C ASN A 746 2.58 -6.34 -10.97
N LEU A 747 2.98 -7.41 -10.27
CA LEU A 747 3.60 -7.32 -8.96
C LEU A 747 4.85 -6.44 -8.94
N LEU A 748 5.76 -6.61 -9.91
CA LEU A 748 6.97 -5.78 -10.01
C LEU A 748 6.66 -4.33 -10.42
N THR A 749 5.58 -4.10 -11.16
CA THR A 749 5.11 -2.74 -11.53
C THR A 749 4.50 -2.01 -10.33
N TYR A 750 3.66 -2.67 -9.53
CA TYR A 750 3.19 -2.12 -8.26
C TYR A 750 4.32 -1.94 -7.24
N ALA A 751 5.29 -2.86 -7.21
CA ALA A 751 6.47 -2.75 -6.36
C ALA A 751 7.30 -1.49 -6.67
N GLN A 752 7.61 -1.21 -7.93
CA GLN A 752 8.39 0.00 -8.28
C GLN A 752 7.60 1.29 -8.08
N GLN A 753 6.27 1.29 -8.23
CA GLN A 753 5.47 2.50 -8.02
C GLN A 753 5.43 2.93 -6.54
N LEU A 754 5.51 1.96 -5.61
CA LEU A 754 5.57 2.21 -4.17
C LEU A 754 7.01 2.39 -3.65
N TYR A 755 7.97 1.62 -4.17
CA TYR A 755 9.31 1.45 -3.60
C TYR A 755 10.47 1.73 -4.56
N GLY A 756 10.20 2.23 -5.78
CA GLY A 756 11.22 2.61 -6.77
C GLY A 756 11.76 4.04 -6.61
N ARG A 757 11.30 4.79 -5.61
CA ARG A 757 11.84 6.12 -5.27
C ARG A 757 13.31 5.99 -4.82
N LYS A 758 14.14 7.00 -5.13
CA LYS A 758 15.56 7.03 -4.74
C LYS A 758 15.81 7.77 -3.41
N ASP A 759 14.81 8.46 -2.88
CA ASP A 759 14.89 9.12 -1.58
C ASP A 759 14.79 8.07 -0.47
N VAL A 760 15.95 7.68 0.07
CA VAL A 760 16.05 6.65 1.11
C VAL A 760 15.60 7.22 2.46
N ASP A 761 14.30 7.15 2.73
CA ASP A 761 13.80 7.18 4.11
C ASP A 761 14.23 5.90 4.82
N ALA A 762 14.92 6.05 5.96
CA ALA A 762 15.44 4.96 6.79
C ALA A 762 14.35 4.03 7.35
N PHE A 763 13.10 4.48 7.40
CA PHE A 763 11.94 3.68 7.81
C PHE A 763 11.24 2.96 6.63
N SER A 764 11.70 3.20 5.39
CA SER A 764 11.10 2.67 4.17
C SER A 764 11.96 1.58 3.50
N PHE A 765 11.33 0.76 2.64
CA PHE A 765 12.07 -0.14 1.74
C PHE A 765 12.27 0.55 0.38
N SER A 766 13.50 0.56 -0.13
CA SER A 766 13.85 1.06 -1.46
C SER A 766 14.32 -0.09 -2.35
N MET A 767 13.70 -0.26 -3.53
CA MET A 767 13.98 -1.40 -4.42
C MET A 767 15.30 -1.21 -5.19
N PHE A 768 15.55 0.00 -5.69
CA PHE A 768 16.73 0.39 -6.46
C PHE A 768 17.81 1.08 -5.59
N SER A 769 17.98 0.60 -4.36
CA SER A 769 19.04 1.04 -3.43
C SER A 769 19.55 -0.14 -2.61
N SER A 770 20.79 -0.05 -2.12
CA SER A 770 21.49 -1.10 -1.39
C SER A 770 22.02 -0.57 -0.04
N PRO A 771 22.14 -1.42 0.99
CA PRO A 771 22.60 -0.98 2.31
C PRO A 771 24.09 -0.63 2.31
N ILE A 772 24.50 0.30 3.18
CA ILE A 772 25.89 0.78 3.29
C ILE A 772 26.87 -0.40 3.40
N GLY A 773 27.94 -0.37 2.60
CA GLY A 773 28.94 -1.44 2.50
C GLY A 773 28.63 -2.47 1.40
N HIS A 774 27.43 -2.45 0.84
CA HIS A 774 27.04 -3.24 -0.33
C HIS A 774 26.40 -2.36 -1.40
N TYR A 775 26.30 -2.88 -2.62
CA TYR A 775 25.83 -2.15 -3.79
C TYR A 775 25.18 -3.12 -4.78
N ASP A 776 24.35 -2.59 -5.68
CA ASP A 776 23.78 -3.30 -6.84
C ASP A 776 23.07 -4.65 -6.52
N LEU A 777 22.57 -4.84 -5.29
CA LEU A 777 21.97 -6.10 -4.82
C LEU A 777 20.61 -6.34 -5.48
N ILE A 778 20.39 -7.48 -6.15
CA ILE A 778 19.19 -7.82 -6.95
C ILE A 778 18.96 -6.90 -8.17
N PHE A 779 18.99 -5.59 -7.96
CA PHE A 779 18.83 -4.53 -8.95
C PHE A 779 19.99 -3.55 -8.79
N GLN A 780 20.45 -2.96 -9.89
CA GLN A 780 21.47 -1.92 -9.87
C GLN A 780 20.98 -0.69 -9.10
N ASP A 781 21.86 -0.07 -8.31
CA ASP A 781 21.53 1.19 -7.61
C ASP A 781 21.34 2.35 -8.62
N ALA A 782 21.82 2.16 -9.86
CA ALA A 782 21.55 2.99 -11.02
C ALA A 782 20.07 3.09 -11.41
N THR A 783 19.31 1.99 -11.23
CA THR A 783 18.01 1.78 -11.86
C THR A 783 16.99 2.85 -11.47
N ARG A 784 16.31 3.41 -12.48
CA ARG A 784 15.24 4.41 -12.31
C ARG A 784 13.85 3.78 -12.38
N GLN A 785 13.70 2.75 -13.21
CA GLN A 785 12.47 1.99 -13.41
C GLN A 785 12.79 0.62 -14.04
N LEU A 786 11.88 -0.33 -13.90
CA LEU A 786 11.79 -1.55 -14.70
C LEU A 786 10.80 -1.35 -15.85
N GLN A 787 11.26 -1.54 -17.09
CA GLN A 787 10.42 -1.49 -18.28
C GLN A 787 9.99 -2.90 -18.71
N VAL A 788 8.71 -3.08 -19.05
CA VAL A 788 8.19 -4.36 -19.57
C VAL A 788 8.71 -4.61 -20.99
N ILE A 789 9.26 -5.81 -21.22
CA ILE A 789 9.77 -6.23 -22.53
C ILE A 789 8.60 -6.68 -23.41
N PRO A 790 8.42 -6.11 -24.63
CA PRO A 790 7.40 -6.53 -25.58
C PRO A 790 7.50 -8.02 -25.94
N ARG A 791 6.36 -8.70 -26.15
CA ARG A 791 6.28 -10.16 -26.34
C ARG A 791 7.24 -10.68 -27.42
N ASN A 792 7.38 -9.96 -28.53
CA ASN A 792 8.26 -10.29 -29.66
C ASN A 792 9.75 -10.02 -29.43
N LYS A 793 10.17 -9.59 -28.23
CA LYS A 793 11.57 -9.37 -27.83
C LYS A 793 11.94 -10.12 -26.54
N ARG A 794 11.17 -11.16 -26.18
CA ARG A 794 11.39 -11.98 -24.97
C ARG A 794 12.28 -13.20 -25.19
N THR A 795 12.73 -13.50 -26.40
CA THR A 795 13.80 -14.49 -26.62
C THR A 795 15.16 -13.82 -26.41
N TYR A 796 16.16 -14.58 -25.94
CA TYR A 796 17.46 -14.01 -25.57
C TYR A 796 18.20 -13.36 -26.75
N ASP A 797 18.14 -13.97 -27.94
CA ASP A 797 18.71 -13.48 -29.19
C ASP A 797 18.12 -12.11 -29.60
N SER A 798 16.80 -11.98 -29.53
CA SER A 798 16.06 -10.80 -29.98
C SER A 798 15.96 -9.71 -28.91
N TYR A 799 16.23 -10.07 -27.65
CA TYR A 799 16.52 -9.11 -26.58
C TYR A 799 17.93 -8.51 -26.75
N LEU A 800 18.97 -9.36 -26.80
CA LEU A 800 20.38 -8.96 -26.76
C LEU A 800 20.87 -8.34 -28.08
N GLY A 801 20.36 -8.81 -29.21
CA GLY A 801 20.68 -8.31 -30.55
C GLY A 801 21.95 -8.93 -31.16
N SER A 802 22.13 -8.67 -32.46
CA SER A 802 23.20 -9.23 -33.29
C SER A 802 24.61 -9.01 -32.75
N ASP A 803 24.84 -7.88 -32.09
CA ASP A 803 26.19 -7.39 -31.81
C ASP A 803 26.74 -8.06 -30.54
N TYR A 804 25.89 -8.25 -29.52
CA TYR A 804 26.18 -9.13 -28.39
C TYR A 804 26.44 -10.57 -28.87
N MET A 805 25.57 -11.09 -29.74
CA MET A 805 25.69 -12.46 -30.27
C MET A 805 26.98 -12.65 -31.09
N ARG A 806 27.47 -11.60 -31.76
CA ARG A 806 28.78 -11.60 -32.44
C ARG A 806 29.93 -11.57 -31.44
N ALA A 807 29.88 -10.68 -30.44
CA ALA A 807 30.91 -10.57 -29.40
C ALA A 807 31.10 -11.91 -28.66
N ARG A 808 30.00 -12.54 -28.24
CA ARG A 808 30.05 -13.82 -27.50
C ARG A 808 30.75 -14.93 -28.28
N ARG A 809 30.51 -15.04 -29.60
CA ARG A 809 31.17 -16.01 -30.50
C ARG A 809 32.67 -15.81 -30.68
N ILE A 810 33.18 -14.61 -30.43
CA ILE A 810 34.63 -14.31 -30.48
C ILE A 810 35.29 -14.77 -29.17
N THR A 811 34.57 -14.66 -28.04
CA THR A 811 35.06 -14.97 -26.69
C THR A 811 34.87 -16.42 -26.23
N ASP A 812 34.07 -17.20 -26.96
CA ASP A 812 33.61 -18.53 -26.56
C ASP A 812 33.21 -19.34 -27.82
N CYS A 813 33.93 -20.43 -28.10
CA CYS A 813 33.70 -21.28 -29.28
C CYS A 813 32.44 -22.17 -29.14
N TYR A 814 31.88 -22.33 -27.94
CA TYR A 814 30.63 -23.05 -27.72
C TYR A 814 29.39 -22.16 -27.95
N ALA A 815 29.58 -20.85 -28.21
CA ALA A 815 28.51 -19.87 -28.33
C ALA A 815 27.58 -20.09 -29.56
N GLY A 816 26.52 -20.86 -29.36
CA GLY A 816 25.55 -21.25 -30.40
C GLY A 816 25.64 -22.70 -30.84
N ALA A 817 26.54 -23.49 -30.24
CA ALA A 817 26.46 -24.94 -30.31
C ALA A 817 25.39 -25.44 -29.31
N SER A 818 24.18 -25.69 -29.78
CA SER A 818 23.21 -26.49 -29.00
C SER A 818 23.88 -27.81 -28.63
N GLN A 819 23.76 -28.25 -27.37
CA GLN A 819 24.28 -29.57 -26.99
C GLN A 819 23.45 -30.67 -27.65
N VAL A 820 23.86 -31.05 -28.87
CA VAL A 820 23.46 -32.30 -29.49
C VAL A 820 24.06 -33.41 -28.64
N ALA A 821 23.29 -33.87 -27.65
CA ALA A 821 23.61 -35.06 -26.87
C ALA A 821 23.60 -36.27 -27.82
N LEU A 822 24.75 -36.55 -28.43
CA LEU A 822 25.00 -37.72 -29.26
C LEU A 822 24.80 -38.96 -28.40
N SER A 823 23.57 -39.46 -28.38
CA SER A 823 23.17 -40.62 -27.61
C SER A 823 23.96 -41.83 -28.09
N ILE A 824 24.93 -42.26 -27.29
CA ILE A 824 25.88 -43.32 -27.64
C ILE A 824 25.16 -44.62 -28.04
N GLY A 825 23.95 -44.86 -27.51
CA GLY A 825 23.06 -45.95 -27.91
C GLY A 825 22.69 -45.98 -29.41
N LEU A 826 22.58 -44.84 -30.10
CA LEU A 826 22.32 -44.80 -31.54
C LEU A 826 23.54 -45.26 -32.36
N LEU A 827 24.75 -44.85 -31.95
CA LEU A 827 25.99 -45.32 -32.58
C LEU A 827 26.17 -46.84 -32.37
N ILE A 828 25.89 -47.33 -31.16
CA ILE A 828 25.90 -48.77 -30.85
C ILE A 828 24.85 -49.52 -31.67
N SER A 829 23.62 -49.00 -31.82
CA SER A 829 22.59 -49.67 -32.63
C SER A 829 22.97 -49.75 -34.10
N SER A 830 23.61 -48.71 -34.66
CA SER A 830 24.14 -48.75 -36.02
C SER A 830 25.32 -49.71 -36.20
N ALA A 831 26.17 -49.88 -35.18
CA ALA A 831 27.28 -50.84 -35.22
C ALA A 831 26.80 -52.30 -35.17
N ILE A 832 25.76 -52.60 -34.39
CA ILE A 832 25.15 -53.94 -34.32
C ILE A 832 24.43 -54.28 -35.63
N ALA A 833 23.75 -53.30 -36.26
CA ALA A 833 23.09 -53.46 -37.56
C ALA A 833 24.05 -53.63 -38.77
N ILE A 834 25.36 -53.66 -38.54
CA ILE A 834 26.41 -53.93 -39.54
C ILE A 834 27.10 -55.29 -39.26
N MET A 835 26.75 -55.99 -38.17
CA MET A 835 27.23 -57.34 -37.82
C MET A 835 26.10 -58.39 -37.79
N LEU A 836 25.01 -58.14 -38.54
CA LEU A 836 23.92 -59.05 -38.85
C LEU A 836 23.62 -58.99 -40.37
#